data_AF-A0A2W6AV87-F1
#
_entry.id   AF-A0A2W6AV87-F1
#
_cell.length_a   1.000
_cell.length_b   1.000
_cell.length_c   1.000
_cell.angle_alpha   90.00
_cell.angle_beta   90.00
_cell.angle_gamma   90.00
#
_symmetry.space_group_name_H-M   'P 1'
#
loop_
_entity.id
_entity.type
_entity.pdbx_description
1 polymer ?
#
loop_
_entity_poly.entity_id
_entity_poly.type
_entity_poly.pdbx_seq_one_letter_code
_entity_poly.pdbx_strand_id
1 'polypeptide(L)'
;MLCIRLLGNLEVTYKDQPLKLPVLPRTVPLWAYLLLHRGSAVPRTTLAYTLWPDQPETVARTNLARHLHQLRRALPAPANSRWLVADSSTLTWQAQPDTWLDVAEFERLSQSRDTLASAVQLYRGDLLTNVYDDWLFYDRERLRDLYLSSLEQLAQDCRARRDYPAAIAYIRQLLAADPLHESGVRLLMSVRYEAGDRASAIADYERFVMLLGRELDVAPMPETVAVYEAIAHNANLPGAISIISPAPLTSTPTEAARSRPTLPFVGRQDELERLSLAWSRAAHGHGGISIIAGEAGIGKSRLVGELAQLAEVQGARVLRGNATLAEPIPYQAVVTALRSALPMLAALESDAATLSAIVPLLPELAARRPDLKPLPRIDPQRERDRLYQALAATLRRLAEPRPLLLILEDLHWAGAATIDLLEFLARQAQNRPILIVATYREEEVRRSHPLRLLYRRLAQEGSLLHLTLNRLSADETAALVRRVPKLADASDAQVQELHDESEGNPFFLGELILSQLEADADVAESTLAGHPLPSGVQRIIGERIARLPVNTRLIAEVAAIAGTAFNLELIREVAGWDEGETLTALDELLDRGLVREAGRRSGYDYAFTHHLIQEAIHNAIDQMVRKRRHRRLALVLEEIYPQRQEELALELASHFDQGDDPTRAVPYYQ
;
A
#
# COMPACT_ATOMS: atom_id res chain seq x y z
N MET A 1 -1.27 -37.09 -30.98
CA MET A 1 -1.01 -36.09 -29.93
C MET A 1 0.49 -36.01 -29.68
N LEU A 2 1.03 -34.80 -29.59
CA LEU A 2 2.40 -34.49 -29.21
C LEU A 2 2.39 -34.12 -27.72
N CYS A 3 3.06 -34.92 -26.89
CA CYS A 3 3.16 -34.68 -25.45
C CYS A 3 4.58 -34.21 -25.14
N ILE A 4 4.70 -33.06 -24.48
CA ILE A 4 5.96 -32.43 -24.15
C ILE A 4 6.00 -32.25 -22.63
N ARG A 5 7.06 -32.78 -22.01
CA ARG A 5 7.36 -32.54 -20.59
C ARG A 5 8.64 -31.75 -20.44
N LEU A 6 8.53 -30.57 -19.82
CA LEU A 6 9.65 -29.70 -19.49
C LEU A 6 9.92 -29.62 -17.99
N LEU A 7 8.96 -29.98 -17.13
CA LEU A 7 9.13 -30.02 -15.67
C LEU A 7 9.96 -31.26 -15.30
N GLY A 8 11.24 -31.03 -14.97
CA GLY A 8 12.25 -32.06 -14.80
C GLY A 8 13.10 -32.27 -16.06
N ASN A 9 13.34 -33.53 -16.41
CA ASN A 9 14.06 -33.87 -17.64
C ASN A 9 13.13 -33.76 -18.85
N LEU A 10 13.66 -33.27 -19.97
CA LEU A 10 12.91 -33.18 -21.22
C LEU A 10 12.48 -34.56 -21.71
N GLU A 11 11.17 -34.79 -21.75
CA GLU A 11 10.57 -35.98 -22.36
C GLU A 11 9.57 -35.56 -23.44
N VAL A 12 9.66 -36.19 -24.60
CA VAL A 12 8.80 -35.87 -25.73
C VAL A 12 8.29 -37.16 -26.32
N THR A 13 6.97 -37.29 -26.44
CA THR A 13 6.33 -38.41 -27.11
C THR A 13 5.38 -37.93 -28.19
N TYR A 14 5.30 -38.67 -29.29
CA TYR A 14 4.33 -38.45 -30.34
C TYR A 14 3.58 -39.75 -30.62
N LYS A 15 2.25 -39.74 -30.44
CA LYS A 15 1.41 -40.95 -30.50
C LYS A 15 1.99 -42.07 -29.61
N ASP A 16 2.35 -41.71 -28.37
CA ASP A 16 2.93 -42.58 -27.34
C ASP A 16 4.29 -43.22 -27.67
N GLN A 17 4.97 -42.77 -28.74
CA GLN A 17 6.34 -43.18 -29.05
C GLN A 17 7.34 -42.06 -28.71
N PRO A 18 8.51 -42.39 -28.12
CA PRO A 18 9.51 -41.39 -27.77
C PRO A 18 10.09 -40.71 -29.01
N LEU A 19 10.09 -39.38 -29.02
CA LEU A 19 10.65 -38.57 -30.08
C LEU A 19 12.10 -38.20 -29.74
N LYS A 20 13.06 -38.67 -30.55
CA LYS A 20 14.47 -38.31 -30.38
C LYS A 20 14.74 -36.95 -31.00
N LEU A 21 15.17 -35.99 -30.18
CA LEU A 21 15.59 -34.67 -30.63
C LEU A 21 17.04 -34.68 -31.14
N PRO A 22 17.42 -33.71 -31.99
CA PRO A 22 18.79 -33.56 -32.47
C PRO A 22 19.76 -33.27 -31.32
N VAL A 23 20.95 -33.89 -31.35
CA VAL A 23 21.98 -33.80 -30.30
C VAL A 23 22.77 -32.47 -30.32
N LEU A 24 22.24 -31.42 -30.96
CA LEU A 24 22.91 -30.13 -30.96
C LEU A 24 22.73 -29.41 -29.61
N PRO A 25 23.80 -28.85 -29.01
CA PRO A 25 23.77 -28.29 -27.66
C PRO A 25 22.69 -27.22 -27.40
N ARG A 26 22.30 -26.46 -28.44
CA ARG A 26 21.35 -25.34 -28.32
C ARG A 26 19.96 -25.62 -28.90
N THR A 27 19.68 -26.82 -29.43
CA THR A 27 18.36 -27.13 -30.01
C THR A 27 17.28 -27.25 -28.95
N VAL A 28 17.60 -27.88 -27.81
CA VAL A 28 16.67 -28.02 -26.68
C VAL A 28 16.36 -26.66 -26.03
N PRO A 29 17.35 -25.82 -25.65
CA PRO A 29 17.09 -24.48 -25.15
C PRO A 29 16.27 -23.62 -26.11
N LEU A 30 16.60 -23.66 -27.41
CA LEU A 30 15.84 -22.95 -28.43
C LEU A 30 14.37 -23.36 -28.45
N TRP A 31 14.10 -24.66 -28.42
CA TRP A 31 12.73 -25.15 -28.48
C TRP A 31 11.98 -24.84 -27.19
N ALA A 32 12.63 -25.01 -26.03
CA ALA A 32 12.07 -24.65 -24.74
C ALA A 32 11.66 -23.18 -24.67
N TYR A 33 12.52 -22.26 -25.14
CA TYR A 33 12.22 -20.84 -25.20
C TYR A 33 10.94 -20.58 -26.01
N LEU A 34 10.83 -21.19 -27.20
CA LEU A 34 9.67 -21.06 -28.05
C LEU A 34 8.39 -21.66 -27.43
N LEU A 35 8.51 -22.73 -26.65
CA LEU A 35 7.39 -23.36 -25.94
C LEU A 35 6.91 -22.54 -24.74
N LEU A 36 7.83 -21.92 -24.00
CA LEU A 36 7.50 -21.05 -22.86
C LEU A 36 6.82 -19.77 -23.35
N HIS A 37 7.32 -19.17 -24.43
CA HIS A 37 6.72 -18.01 -25.11
C HIS A 37 5.69 -18.39 -26.18
N ARG A 38 4.96 -19.51 -25.98
CA ARG A 38 3.90 -19.98 -26.88
C ARG A 38 2.87 -18.88 -27.13
N GLY A 39 2.45 -18.73 -28.40
CA GLY A 39 1.45 -17.72 -28.79
C GLY A 39 1.99 -16.29 -28.95
N SER A 40 3.25 -16.01 -28.59
CA SER A 40 3.90 -14.72 -28.84
C SER A 40 4.88 -14.81 -30.03
N ALA A 41 4.97 -13.73 -30.81
CA ALA A 41 5.95 -13.61 -31.88
C ALA A 41 7.31 -13.22 -31.30
N VAL A 42 8.28 -14.15 -31.32
CA VAL A 42 9.62 -13.94 -30.76
C VAL A 42 10.57 -13.43 -31.86
N PRO A 43 11.23 -12.27 -31.68
CA PRO A 43 12.20 -11.78 -32.67
C PRO A 43 13.40 -12.73 -32.82
N ARG A 44 13.85 -12.92 -34.07
CA ARG A 44 15.03 -13.75 -34.36
C ARG A 44 16.32 -13.18 -33.75
N THR A 45 16.40 -11.86 -33.61
CA THR A 45 17.48 -11.13 -32.94
C THR A 45 17.58 -11.51 -31.47
N THR A 46 16.44 -11.47 -30.76
CA THR A 46 16.35 -11.85 -29.35
C THR A 46 16.82 -13.28 -29.13
N LEU A 47 16.30 -14.24 -29.90
CA LEU A 47 16.73 -15.66 -29.80
C LEU A 47 18.21 -15.86 -30.10
N ALA A 48 18.76 -15.12 -31.08
CA ALA A 48 20.17 -15.20 -31.43
C ALA A 48 21.05 -14.70 -30.28
N TYR A 49 20.71 -13.56 -29.68
CA TYR A 49 21.43 -12.98 -28.55
C TYR A 49 21.31 -13.83 -27.27
N THR A 50 20.12 -14.32 -26.96
CA THR A 50 19.86 -15.11 -25.74
C THR A 50 20.56 -16.48 -25.75
N LEU A 51 20.63 -17.16 -26.90
CA LEU A 51 21.20 -18.52 -26.97
C LEU A 51 22.70 -18.55 -27.31
N TRP A 52 23.21 -17.46 -27.90
CA TRP A 52 24.62 -17.29 -28.27
C TRP A 52 25.12 -15.88 -27.91
N PRO A 53 25.15 -15.51 -26.61
CA PRO A 53 25.52 -14.17 -26.18
C PRO A 53 26.95 -13.78 -26.57
N ASP A 54 27.86 -14.77 -26.64
CA ASP A 54 29.29 -14.56 -26.94
C ASP A 54 29.62 -14.52 -28.43
N GLN A 55 28.62 -14.57 -29.32
CA GLN A 55 28.83 -14.66 -30.76
C GLN A 55 28.34 -13.40 -31.48
N PRO A 56 29.05 -12.92 -32.52
CA PRO A 56 28.56 -11.84 -33.37
C PRO A 56 27.20 -12.18 -33.99
N GLU A 57 26.33 -11.17 -34.15
CA GLU A 57 24.93 -11.35 -34.58
C GLU A 57 24.78 -12.16 -35.88
N THR A 58 25.68 -11.97 -36.85
CA THR A 58 25.68 -12.68 -38.13
C THR A 58 25.93 -14.19 -37.97
N VAL A 59 26.84 -14.56 -37.07
CA VAL A 59 27.16 -15.95 -36.72
C VAL A 59 26.03 -16.56 -35.90
N ALA A 60 25.49 -15.82 -34.92
CA ALA A 60 24.38 -16.26 -34.08
C ALA A 60 23.10 -16.53 -34.91
N ARG A 61 22.77 -15.66 -35.88
CA ARG A 61 21.64 -15.87 -36.81
C ARG A 61 21.83 -17.08 -37.73
N THR A 62 23.05 -17.32 -38.19
CA THR A 62 23.38 -18.51 -39.00
C THR A 62 23.22 -19.79 -38.18
N ASN A 63 23.69 -19.77 -36.92
CA ASN A 63 23.47 -20.86 -35.97
C ASN A 63 22.00 -21.09 -35.67
N LEU A 64 21.21 -20.03 -35.44
CA LEU A 64 19.77 -20.10 -35.23
C LEU A 64 19.06 -20.77 -36.41
N ALA A 65 19.36 -20.38 -37.64
CA ALA A 65 18.77 -20.98 -38.84
C ALA A 65 19.05 -22.49 -38.94
N ARG A 66 20.30 -22.91 -38.64
CA ARG A 66 20.70 -24.32 -38.61
C ARG A 66 19.93 -25.13 -37.56
N HIS A 67 19.82 -24.63 -36.32
CA HIS A 67 19.11 -25.33 -35.24
C HIS A 67 17.60 -25.39 -35.51
N LEU A 68 16.99 -24.34 -36.07
CA LEU A 68 15.58 -24.34 -36.49
C LEU A 68 15.30 -25.35 -37.61
N HIS A 69 16.19 -25.45 -38.59
CA HIS A 69 16.05 -26.45 -39.66
C HIS A 69 16.07 -27.87 -39.10
N GLN A 70 16.97 -28.16 -38.16
CA GLN A 70 17.03 -29.47 -37.52
C GLN A 70 15.83 -29.75 -36.63
N LEU A 71 15.36 -28.76 -35.85
CA LEU A 71 14.17 -28.89 -35.03
C LEU A 71 12.93 -29.19 -35.89
N ARG A 72 12.76 -28.47 -37.02
CA ARG A 72 11.67 -28.73 -37.98
C ARG A 72 11.71 -30.13 -38.58
N ARG A 73 12.91 -30.68 -38.83
CA ARG A 73 13.08 -32.03 -39.37
C ARG A 73 12.81 -33.12 -38.33
N ALA A 74 13.06 -32.83 -37.05
CA ALA A 74 12.81 -33.77 -35.96
C ALA A 74 11.33 -33.82 -35.54
N LEU A 75 10.58 -32.72 -35.71
CA LEU A 75 9.16 -32.68 -35.38
C LEU A 75 8.30 -33.36 -36.47
N PRO A 76 7.30 -34.17 -36.08
CA PRO A 76 6.40 -34.83 -37.04
C PRO A 76 5.55 -33.79 -37.78
N ALA A 77 5.20 -34.01 -39.05
CA ALA A 77 4.31 -33.08 -39.76
C ALA A 77 2.88 -33.10 -39.17
N PRO A 78 2.29 -31.97 -38.74
CA PRO A 78 0.88 -31.92 -38.36
C PRO A 78 -0.02 -32.22 -39.56
N ALA A 79 -1.21 -32.76 -39.32
CA ALA A 79 -2.15 -33.10 -40.39
C ALA A 79 -2.60 -31.86 -41.21
N ASN A 80 -2.76 -30.69 -40.57
CA ASN A 80 -3.37 -29.50 -41.19
C ASN A 80 -2.63 -28.17 -40.92
N SER A 81 -1.42 -28.18 -40.36
CA SER A 81 -0.73 -26.94 -39.92
C SER A 81 0.79 -27.09 -39.79
N ARG A 82 1.50 -26.02 -39.42
CA ARG A 82 2.93 -26.05 -39.07
C ARG A 82 3.09 -25.73 -37.59
N TRP A 83 3.93 -26.50 -36.88
CA TRP A 83 4.26 -26.23 -35.47
C TRP A 83 4.91 -24.86 -35.25
N LEU A 84 5.69 -24.42 -36.23
CA LEU A 84 6.52 -23.22 -36.14
C LEU A 84 6.30 -22.34 -37.36
N VAL A 85 5.67 -21.19 -37.13
CA VAL A 85 5.52 -20.13 -38.13
C VAL A 85 6.75 -19.25 -38.05
N ALA A 86 7.44 -19.11 -39.17
CA ALA A 86 8.58 -18.20 -39.28
C ALA A 86 8.23 -17.10 -40.27
N ASP A 87 8.29 -15.86 -39.80
CA ASP A 87 8.36 -14.67 -40.63
C ASP A 87 9.85 -14.32 -40.88
N SER A 88 10.08 -13.38 -41.78
CA SER A 88 11.35 -12.70 -42.05
C SER A 88 12.05 -12.20 -40.78
N SER A 89 11.30 -11.72 -39.78
CA SER A 89 11.84 -11.12 -38.55
C SER A 89 11.50 -11.87 -37.25
N THR A 90 10.46 -12.70 -37.23
CA THR A 90 9.94 -13.34 -36.00
C THR A 90 9.70 -14.84 -36.14
N LEU A 91 9.62 -15.51 -34.99
CA LEU A 91 9.32 -16.92 -34.84
C LEU A 91 8.21 -17.10 -33.82
N THR A 92 7.17 -17.84 -34.19
CA THR A 92 6.04 -18.10 -33.32
C THR A 92 5.80 -19.61 -33.23
N TRP A 93 5.76 -20.12 -32.00
CA TRP A 93 5.23 -21.47 -31.75
C TRP A 93 3.70 -21.42 -31.74
N GLN A 94 3.08 -22.18 -32.64
CA GLN A 94 1.62 -22.28 -32.70
C GLN A 94 1.16 -23.51 -31.90
N ALA A 95 0.52 -23.26 -30.76
CA ALA A 95 -0.14 -24.30 -30.00
C ALA A 95 -1.29 -24.89 -30.82
N GLN A 96 -1.23 -26.20 -31.09
CA GLN A 96 -2.28 -26.93 -31.80
C GLN A 96 -3.12 -27.74 -30.80
N PRO A 97 -4.40 -28.04 -31.11
CA PRO A 97 -5.26 -28.87 -30.25
C PRO A 97 -4.65 -30.23 -29.88
N ASP A 98 -3.83 -30.78 -30.77
CA ASP A 98 -3.12 -32.06 -30.58
C ASP A 98 -1.83 -31.95 -29.76
N THR A 99 -1.58 -30.82 -29.09
CA THR A 99 -0.38 -30.58 -28.27
C THR A 99 -0.73 -30.56 -26.81
N TRP A 100 -0.04 -31.38 -26.01
CA TRP A 100 -0.08 -31.30 -24.57
C TRP A 100 1.30 -30.89 -24.06
N LEU A 101 1.34 -29.83 -23.26
CA LEU A 101 2.55 -29.30 -22.63
C LEU A 101 2.33 -29.26 -21.13
N ASP A 102 3.18 -29.95 -20.38
CA ASP A 102 3.06 -30.06 -18.92
C ASP A 102 3.12 -28.71 -18.21
N VAL A 103 4.00 -27.78 -18.60
CA VAL A 103 4.11 -26.43 -18.00
C VAL A 103 2.81 -25.65 -18.18
N ALA A 104 2.23 -25.69 -19.39
CA ALA A 104 0.97 -24.98 -19.67
C ALA A 104 -0.20 -25.58 -18.88
N GLU A 105 -0.23 -26.91 -18.75
CA GLU A 105 -1.26 -27.61 -17.99
C GLU A 105 -1.07 -27.40 -16.48
N PHE A 106 0.17 -27.39 -15.98
CA PHE A 106 0.51 -27.07 -14.60
C PHE A 106 0.05 -25.66 -14.23
N GLU A 107 0.37 -24.65 -15.04
CA GLU A 107 -0.07 -23.27 -14.84
C GLU A 107 -1.61 -23.18 -14.82
N ARG A 108 -2.29 -23.86 -15.76
CA ARG A 108 -3.75 -23.87 -15.85
C ARG A 108 -4.41 -24.53 -14.63
N LEU A 109 -3.90 -25.68 -14.19
CA LEU A 109 -4.42 -26.40 -13.03
C LEU A 109 -4.11 -25.69 -11.71
N SER A 110 -3.04 -24.88 -11.66
CA SER A 110 -2.66 -24.11 -10.47
C SER A 110 -3.56 -22.90 -10.21
N GLN A 111 -4.38 -22.49 -11.20
CA GLN A 111 -5.30 -21.35 -11.06
C GLN A 111 -6.55 -21.66 -10.22
N SER A 112 -6.89 -22.93 -10.00
CA SER A 112 -8.10 -23.33 -9.27
C SER A 112 -7.77 -24.29 -8.13
N ARG A 113 -8.41 -24.07 -6.97
CA ARG A 113 -8.18 -24.87 -5.76
C ARG A 113 -8.50 -26.36 -5.97
N ASP A 114 -9.54 -26.66 -6.72
CA ASP A 114 -10.02 -28.03 -6.94
C ASP A 114 -9.04 -28.85 -7.80
N THR A 115 -8.17 -28.18 -8.56
CA THR A 115 -7.23 -28.81 -9.48
C THR A 115 -5.77 -28.81 -9.00
N LEU A 116 -5.48 -28.21 -7.84
CA LEU A 116 -4.12 -28.10 -7.29
C LEU A 116 -3.45 -29.46 -7.08
N ALA A 117 -4.20 -30.46 -6.60
CA ALA A 117 -3.65 -31.80 -6.37
C ALA A 117 -3.13 -32.44 -7.66
N SER A 118 -3.83 -32.20 -8.78
CA SER A 118 -3.40 -32.64 -10.10
C SER A 118 -2.22 -31.81 -10.63
N ALA A 119 -2.19 -30.51 -10.34
CA ALA A 119 -1.07 -29.64 -10.72
C ALA A 119 0.25 -30.11 -10.09
N VAL A 120 0.26 -30.33 -8.78
CA VAL A 120 1.45 -30.80 -8.03
C VAL A 120 1.99 -32.13 -8.57
N GLN A 121 1.13 -33.03 -9.06
CA GLN A 121 1.55 -34.30 -9.67
C GLN A 121 2.25 -34.15 -11.02
N LEU A 122 2.01 -33.04 -11.74
CA LEU A 122 2.69 -32.74 -13.00
C LEU A 122 4.12 -32.21 -12.77
N TYR A 123 4.38 -31.60 -11.62
CA TYR A 123 5.69 -31.07 -11.27
C TYR A 123 6.62 -32.19 -10.80
N ARG A 124 7.48 -32.68 -11.72
CA ARG A 124 8.43 -33.78 -11.46
C ARG A 124 9.83 -33.32 -11.07
N GLY A 125 10.08 -32.02 -11.17
CA GLY A 125 11.36 -31.38 -10.93
C GLY A 125 11.44 -30.02 -11.62
N ASP A 126 12.51 -29.29 -11.34
CA ASP A 126 12.71 -27.97 -11.89
C ASP A 126 12.76 -27.98 -13.42
N LEU A 127 12.26 -26.89 -14.02
CA LEU A 127 12.20 -26.70 -15.46
C LEU A 127 13.56 -27.00 -16.12
N LEU A 128 13.59 -28.04 -16.95
CA LEU A 128 14.77 -28.48 -17.70
C LEU A 128 16.02 -28.62 -16.84
N THR A 129 16.01 -29.56 -15.89
CA THR A 129 17.05 -29.71 -14.87
C THR A 129 18.48 -29.83 -15.42
N ASN A 130 18.65 -30.36 -16.64
CA ASN A 130 19.96 -30.53 -17.28
C ASN A 130 20.40 -29.36 -18.16
N VAL A 131 19.64 -28.25 -18.18
CA VAL A 131 19.95 -27.06 -18.98
C VAL A 131 20.26 -25.90 -18.02
N TYR A 132 21.41 -25.25 -18.24
CA TYR A 132 21.97 -24.23 -17.34
C TYR A 132 22.05 -22.85 -18.02
N ASP A 133 21.15 -22.57 -18.96
CA ASP A 133 21.11 -21.26 -19.62
C ASP A 133 20.52 -20.19 -18.69
N ASP A 134 21.16 -19.02 -18.60
CA ASP A 134 20.78 -17.94 -17.67
C ASP A 134 19.33 -17.46 -17.84
N TRP A 135 18.82 -17.46 -19.08
CA TRP A 135 17.45 -17.03 -19.37
C TRP A 135 16.38 -17.94 -18.73
N LEU A 136 16.72 -19.20 -18.40
CA LEU A 136 15.80 -20.13 -17.73
C LEU A 136 15.60 -19.81 -16.25
N PHE A 137 16.49 -19.02 -15.63
CA PHE A 137 16.46 -18.77 -14.19
C PHE A 137 15.10 -18.23 -13.74
N TYR A 138 14.59 -17.22 -14.44
CA TYR A 138 13.32 -16.57 -14.07
C TYR A 138 12.11 -17.51 -14.18
N ASP A 139 11.98 -18.24 -15.29
CA ASP A 139 10.87 -19.17 -15.46
C ASP A 139 10.96 -20.38 -14.52
N ARG A 140 12.18 -20.85 -14.22
CA ARG A 140 12.41 -21.92 -13.26
C ARG A 140 11.98 -21.50 -11.86
N GLU A 141 12.40 -20.31 -11.42
CA GLU A 141 12.03 -19.79 -10.10
C GLU A 141 10.53 -19.54 -10.01
N ARG A 142 9.94 -18.89 -11.01
CA ARG A 142 8.49 -18.64 -11.07
C ARG A 142 7.65 -19.91 -10.98
N LEU A 143 8.04 -20.97 -11.71
CA LEU A 143 7.32 -22.24 -11.68
C LEU A 143 7.53 -23.00 -10.36
N ARG A 144 8.72 -22.88 -9.76
CA ARG A 144 9.03 -23.44 -8.44
C ARG A 144 8.22 -22.75 -7.35
N ASP A 145 8.12 -21.43 -7.36
CA ASP A 145 7.29 -20.66 -6.42
C ASP A 145 5.81 -21.04 -6.53
N LEU A 146 5.32 -21.21 -7.76
CA LEU A 146 3.94 -21.66 -8.01
C LEU A 146 3.71 -23.09 -7.47
N TYR A 147 4.71 -23.96 -7.57
CA TYR A 147 4.65 -25.32 -7.02
C TYR A 147 4.65 -25.33 -5.48
N LEU A 148 5.57 -24.57 -4.86
CA LEU A 148 5.68 -24.47 -3.40
C LEU A 148 4.40 -23.87 -2.79
N SER A 149 3.87 -22.79 -3.37
CA SER A 149 2.61 -22.18 -2.93
C SER A 149 1.41 -23.11 -3.11
N SER A 150 1.35 -23.88 -4.19
CA SER A 150 0.31 -24.90 -4.42
C SER A 150 0.35 -26.01 -3.37
N LEU A 151 1.53 -26.50 -3.01
CA LEU A 151 1.73 -27.50 -1.96
C LEU A 151 1.31 -26.97 -0.58
N GLU A 152 1.71 -25.73 -0.26
CA GLU A 152 1.34 -25.09 1.00
C GLU A 152 -0.17 -24.94 1.13
N GLN A 153 -0.84 -24.53 0.05
CA GLN A 153 -2.29 -24.39 0.03
C GLN A 153 -3.02 -25.73 0.18
N LEU A 154 -2.56 -26.79 -0.50
CA LEU A 154 -3.10 -28.15 -0.31
C LEU A 154 -2.91 -28.64 1.13
N ALA A 155 -1.74 -28.39 1.72
CA ALA A 155 -1.47 -28.75 3.11
C ALA A 155 -2.40 -28.02 4.09
N GLN A 156 -2.66 -26.73 3.87
CA GLN A 156 -3.60 -25.94 4.66
C GLN A 156 -5.04 -26.43 4.52
N ASP A 157 -5.47 -26.76 3.29
CA ASP A 157 -6.82 -27.31 3.04
C ASP A 157 -7.01 -28.67 3.72
N CYS A 158 -6.00 -29.56 3.66
CA CYS A 158 -6.00 -30.83 4.39
C CYS A 158 -6.04 -30.62 5.91
N ARG A 159 -5.23 -29.68 6.45
CA ARG A 159 -5.24 -29.32 7.87
C ARG A 159 -6.61 -28.80 8.32
N ALA A 160 -7.25 -27.93 7.54
CA ALA A 160 -8.57 -27.39 7.83
C ALA A 160 -9.65 -28.48 7.91
N ARG A 161 -9.53 -29.52 7.07
CA ARG A 161 -10.39 -30.72 7.10
C ARG A 161 -9.96 -31.75 8.15
N ARG A 162 -8.89 -31.49 8.90
CA ARG A 162 -8.25 -32.40 9.86
C ARG A 162 -7.72 -33.71 9.26
N ASP A 163 -7.41 -33.69 7.97
CA ASP A 163 -6.70 -34.78 7.28
C ASP A 163 -5.18 -34.57 7.44
N TYR A 164 -4.69 -34.83 8.65
CA TYR A 164 -3.29 -34.60 8.99
C TYR A 164 -2.30 -35.47 8.21
N PRO A 165 -2.56 -36.76 7.90
CA PRO A 165 -1.66 -37.56 7.08
C PRO A 165 -1.44 -36.98 5.68
N ALA A 166 -2.51 -36.54 5.01
CA ALA A 166 -2.39 -35.90 3.70
C ALA A 166 -1.65 -34.56 3.79
N ALA A 167 -1.95 -33.74 4.81
CA ALA A 167 -1.25 -32.48 5.04
C ALA A 167 0.27 -32.70 5.23
N ILE A 168 0.66 -33.65 6.08
CA ILE A 168 2.08 -34.00 6.31
C ILE A 168 2.76 -34.45 5.02
N ALA A 169 2.07 -35.21 4.15
CA ALA A 169 2.62 -35.65 2.87
C ALA A 169 2.95 -34.47 1.95
N TYR A 170 2.05 -33.50 1.81
CA TYR A 170 2.31 -32.29 1.01
C TYR A 170 3.41 -31.40 1.62
N ILE A 171 3.43 -31.23 2.94
CA ILE A 171 4.46 -30.43 3.61
C ILE A 171 5.85 -31.08 3.46
N ARG A 172 5.93 -32.41 3.49
CA ARG A 172 7.20 -33.11 3.22
C ARG A 172 7.67 -32.95 1.79
N GLN A 173 6.76 -32.92 0.80
CA GLN A 173 7.12 -32.60 -0.58
C GLN A 173 7.65 -31.17 -0.69
N LEU A 174 7.00 -30.22 -0.01
CA LEU A 174 7.44 -28.82 0.05
C LEU A 174 8.85 -28.72 0.65
N LEU A 175 9.09 -29.32 1.81
CA LEU A 175 10.40 -29.28 2.48
C LEU A 175 11.49 -30.11 1.77
N ALA A 176 11.11 -31.05 0.90
CA ALA A 176 12.06 -31.73 0.03
C ALA A 176 12.50 -30.85 -1.14
N ALA A 177 11.60 -30.00 -1.64
CA ALA A 177 11.90 -29.03 -2.69
C ALA A 177 12.63 -27.79 -2.14
N ASP A 178 12.28 -27.33 -0.95
CA ASP A 178 12.94 -26.22 -0.24
C ASP A 178 13.11 -26.55 1.26
N PRO A 179 14.27 -27.12 1.66
CA PRO A 179 14.54 -27.48 3.04
C PRO A 179 14.58 -26.29 4.01
N LEU A 180 14.83 -25.08 3.51
CA LEU A 180 14.93 -23.86 4.31
C LEU A 180 13.57 -23.12 4.40
N HIS A 181 12.50 -23.72 3.86
CA HIS A 181 11.17 -23.12 3.84
C HIS A 181 10.53 -23.07 5.24
N GLU A 182 10.76 -21.97 5.94
CA GLU A 182 10.44 -21.84 7.35
C GLU A 182 8.93 -21.89 7.65
N SER A 183 8.09 -21.31 6.79
CA SER A 183 6.63 -21.46 6.83
C SER A 183 6.18 -22.92 6.76
N GLY A 184 6.86 -23.72 5.93
CA GLY A 184 6.60 -25.16 5.77
C GLY A 184 6.93 -25.94 7.04
N VAL A 185 8.03 -25.59 7.71
CA VAL A 185 8.41 -26.17 9.00
C VAL A 185 7.39 -25.82 10.08
N ARG A 186 6.97 -24.55 10.17
CA ARG A 186 5.90 -24.13 11.10
C ARG A 186 4.61 -24.90 10.87
N LEU A 187 4.23 -25.10 9.60
CA LEU A 187 3.04 -25.84 9.23
C LEU A 187 3.17 -27.32 9.62
N LEU A 188 4.34 -27.94 9.40
CA LEU A 188 4.61 -29.32 9.80
C LEU A 188 4.49 -29.52 11.31
N MET A 189 5.15 -28.66 12.09
CA MET A 189 5.10 -28.68 13.55
C MET A 189 3.67 -28.53 14.05
N SER A 190 2.92 -27.58 13.49
CA SER A 190 1.52 -27.32 13.85
C SER A 190 0.63 -28.53 13.58
N VAL A 191 0.71 -29.10 12.37
CA VAL A 191 -0.11 -30.25 11.96
C VAL A 191 0.19 -31.49 12.82
N ARG A 192 1.46 -31.76 13.12
CA ARG A 192 1.82 -32.89 13.99
C ARG A 192 1.35 -32.71 15.42
N TYR A 193 1.46 -31.51 15.97
CA TYR A 193 0.93 -31.22 17.30
C TYR A 193 -0.59 -31.38 17.35
N GLU A 194 -1.32 -30.88 16.35
CA GLU A 194 -2.78 -31.06 16.21
C GLU A 194 -3.19 -32.53 15.99
N ALA A 195 -2.32 -33.33 15.38
CA ALA A 195 -2.47 -34.79 15.25
C ALA A 195 -2.12 -35.57 16.55
N GLY A 196 -1.65 -34.89 17.60
CA GLY A 196 -1.23 -35.49 18.87
C GLY A 196 0.22 -35.99 18.91
N ASP A 197 1.01 -35.76 17.86
CA ASP A 197 2.41 -36.16 17.72
C ASP A 197 3.36 -35.02 18.13
N ARG A 198 3.30 -34.63 19.40
CA ARG A 198 4.12 -33.53 19.98
C ARG A 198 5.62 -33.81 19.89
N ALA A 199 6.03 -35.06 20.13
CA ALA A 199 7.44 -35.43 20.15
C ALA A 199 8.10 -35.20 18.78
N SER A 200 7.42 -35.60 17.70
CA SER A 200 7.96 -35.38 16.36
C SER A 200 7.93 -33.91 15.95
N ALA A 201 6.95 -33.12 16.43
CA ALA A 201 6.90 -31.68 16.16
C ALA A 201 8.11 -30.95 16.79
N ILE A 202 8.49 -31.31 18.01
CA ILE A 202 9.71 -30.79 18.67
C ILE A 202 10.96 -31.22 17.90
N ALA A 203 11.05 -32.50 17.50
CA ALA A 203 12.18 -33.02 16.73
C ALA A 203 12.29 -32.41 15.31
N ASP A 204 11.17 -31.99 14.70
CA ASP A 204 11.18 -31.25 13.42
C ASP A 204 11.81 -29.85 13.61
N TYR A 205 11.47 -29.14 14.69
CA TYR A 205 12.08 -27.83 15.01
C TYR A 205 13.59 -27.93 15.28
N GLU A 206 14.02 -28.86 16.13
CA GLU A 206 15.43 -29.02 16.47
C GLU A 206 16.28 -29.32 15.23
N ARG A 207 15.75 -30.16 14.32
CA ARG A 207 16.40 -30.43 13.02
C ARG A 207 16.48 -29.19 12.14
N PHE A 208 15.44 -28.37 12.12
CA PHE A 208 15.43 -27.14 11.36
C PHE A 208 16.42 -26.10 11.90
N VAL A 209 16.50 -25.94 13.24
CA VAL A 209 17.51 -25.07 13.88
C VAL A 209 18.93 -25.50 13.48
N MET A 210 19.22 -26.81 13.54
CA MET A 210 20.52 -27.34 13.11
C MET A 210 20.80 -27.08 11.62
N LEU A 211 19.79 -27.17 10.77
CA LEU A 211 19.91 -26.90 9.34
C LEU A 211 20.19 -25.40 9.07
N LEU A 212 19.40 -24.49 9.66
CA LEU A 212 19.60 -23.04 9.53
C LEU A 212 20.98 -22.59 10.02
N GLY A 213 21.40 -23.09 11.18
CA GLY A 213 22.73 -22.78 11.73
C GLY A 213 23.86 -23.29 10.83
N ARG A 214 23.68 -24.43 10.15
CA ARG A 214 24.69 -24.99 9.25
C ARG A 214 24.77 -24.25 7.91
N GLU A 215 23.62 -23.95 7.31
CA GLU A 215 23.57 -23.43 5.93
C GLU A 215 23.64 -21.89 5.86
N LEU A 216 23.09 -21.20 6.86
CA LEU A 216 22.91 -19.74 6.84
C LEU A 216 23.51 -19.00 8.06
N ASP A 217 23.90 -19.72 9.12
CA ASP A 217 24.38 -19.15 10.39
C ASP A 217 23.40 -18.12 11.01
N VAL A 218 22.10 -18.38 10.87
CA VAL A 218 21.03 -17.56 11.43
C VAL A 218 20.14 -18.37 12.38
N ALA A 219 19.52 -17.68 13.33
CA ALA A 219 18.47 -18.24 14.16
C ALA A 219 17.13 -18.33 13.39
N PRO A 220 16.23 -19.24 13.78
CA PRO A 220 14.86 -19.24 13.25
C PRO A 220 14.14 -17.93 13.55
N MET A 221 13.18 -17.59 12.68
CA MET A 221 12.33 -16.42 12.83
C MET A 221 11.48 -16.49 14.11
N PRO A 222 11.16 -15.34 14.74
CA PRO A 222 10.40 -15.29 15.99
C PRO A 222 9.08 -16.06 15.95
N GLU A 223 8.40 -16.07 14.81
CA GLU A 223 7.15 -16.79 14.59
C GLU A 223 7.33 -18.31 14.68
N THR A 224 8.48 -18.83 14.24
CA THR A 224 8.82 -20.25 14.30
C THR A 224 9.15 -20.67 15.72
N VAL A 225 9.89 -19.82 16.43
CA VAL A 225 10.17 -19.97 17.87
C VAL A 225 8.87 -19.95 18.68
N ALA A 226 7.94 -19.05 18.36
CA ALA A 226 6.65 -18.96 19.06
C ALA A 226 5.79 -20.22 18.89
N VAL A 227 5.77 -20.84 17.69
CA VAL A 227 5.09 -22.12 17.46
C VAL A 227 5.77 -23.24 18.25
N TYR A 228 7.10 -23.29 18.25
CA TYR A 228 7.86 -24.25 19.07
C TYR A 228 7.55 -24.11 20.55
N GLU A 229 7.61 -22.90 21.09
CA GLU A 229 7.34 -22.62 22.51
C GLU A 229 5.92 -23.03 22.89
N ALA A 230 4.93 -22.75 22.06
CA ALA A 230 3.56 -23.18 22.31
C ALA A 230 3.44 -24.72 22.37
N ILE A 231 4.09 -25.43 21.45
CA ILE A 231 4.13 -26.90 21.44
C ILE A 231 4.89 -27.45 22.65
N ALA A 232 6.02 -26.84 23.00
CA ALA A 232 6.84 -27.21 24.15
C ALA A 232 6.10 -27.01 25.48
N HIS A 233 5.22 -26.01 25.60
CA HIS A 233 4.46 -25.76 26.82
C HIS A 233 3.04 -26.34 26.81
N ASN A 234 2.71 -27.14 25.80
CA ASN A 234 1.36 -27.71 25.61
C ASN A 234 0.26 -26.61 25.63
N ALA A 235 0.59 -25.46 25.07
CA ALA A 235 -0.29 -24.31 24.94
C ALA A 235 -1.08 -24.38 23.63
N ASN A 236 -2.05 -23.48 23.47
CA ASN A 236 -2.68 -23.29 22.17
C ASN A 236 -1.64 -22.76 21.18
N LEU A 237 -1.59 -23.36 19.99
CA LEU A 237 -0.77 -22.81 18.90
C LEU A 237 -1.16 -21.35 18.66
N PRO A 238 -0.21 -20.45 18.41
CA PRO A 238 -0.51 -19.08 18.01
C PRO A 238 -1.47 -19.16 16.82
N GLY A 239 -2.74 -18.77 17.04
CA GLY A 239 -3.81 -18.98 16.08
C GLY A 239 -3.46 -18.28 14.78
N ALA A 240 -3.17 -19.08 13.74
CA ALA A 240 -2.84 -18.65 12.38
C ALA A 240 -2.11 -17.30 12.33
N ILE A 241 -0.78 -17.34 12.45
CA ILE A 241 0.01 -16.52 11.54
C ILE A 241 -0.29 -17.13 10.17
N SER A 242 -1.42 -16.70 9.59
CA SER A 242 -1.53 -16.64 8.15
C SER A 242 -0.29 -15.88 7.73
N ILE A 243 0.63 -16.61 7.13
CA ILE A 243 1.38 -16.09 6.01
C ILE A 243 0.38 -15.23 5.26
N ILE A 244 0.73 -13.96 5.10
CA ILE A 244 0.10 -13.07 4.15
C ILE A 244 0.29 -13.77 2.80
N SER A 245 -0.62 -14.68 2.49
CA SER A 245 -0.79 -15.28 1.18
C SER A 245 -2.12 -14.70 0.71
N PRO A 246 -2.10 -13.86 -0.35
CA PRO A 246 -3.22 -13.05 -0.75
C PRO A 246 -4.30 -13.96 -1.33
N ALA A 247 -5.27 -14.37 -0.53
CA ALA A 247 -6.55 -14.85 -1.02
C ALA A 247 -7.49 -13.65 -1.23
N PRO A 248 -8.31 -13.65 -2.29
CA PRO A 248 -8.86 -12.45 -2.89
C PRO A 248 -9.90 -11.81 -1.98
N LEU A 249 -9.49 -10.73 -1.31
CA LEU A 249 -10.44 -9.71 -0.90
C LEU A 249 -10.83 -8.95 -2.17
N THR A 250 -12.09 -9.11 -2.56
CA THR A 250 -12.79 -8.23 -3.49
C THR A 250 -12.90 -6.83 -2.85
N SER A 251 -11.78 -6.13 -2.85
CA SER A 251 -11.68 -4.69 -2.73
C SER A 251 -10.35 -4.35 -3.36
N THR A 252 -10.38 -4.00 -4.64
CA THR A 252 -9.25 -3.53 -5.44
C THR A 252 -8.38 -2.56 -4.65
N PRO A 253 -7.15 -2.95 -4.24
CA PRO A 253 -6.10 -2.00 -3.94
C PRO A 253 -5.50 -1.62 -5.29
N THR A 254 -5.68 -0.36 -5.68
CA THR A 254 -5.10 0.22 -6.89
C THR A 254 -3.59 -0.10 -6.97
N GLU A 255 -3.15 -0.53 -8.15
CA GLU A 255 -1.79 -0.96 -8.56
C GLU A 255 -0.64 0.06 -8.36
N ALA A 256 -0.71 0.98 -7.41
CA ALA A 256 0.27 2.05 -7.21
C ALA A 256 1.25 1.86 -6.04
N ALA A 257 1.17 0.77 -5.28
CA ALA A 257 2.12 0.48 -4.19
C ALA A 257 3.22 -0.49 -4.65
N ARG A 258 3.95 -0.12 -5.71
CA ARG A 258 5.33 -0.60 -5.87
C ARG A 258 6.14 -0.12 -4.66
N SER A 259 7.07 -0.94 -4.19
CA SER A 259 7.97 -0.71 -3.05
C SER A 259 8.59 0.69 -3.08
N ARG A 260 7.90 1.69 -2.51
CA ARG A 260 8.43 3.04 -2.36
C ARG A 260 9.54 3.01 -1.30
N PRO A 261 10.72 3.58 -1.55
CA PRO A 261 11.73 3.79 -0.52
C PRO A 261 11.09 4.49 0.67
N THR A 262 11.22 3.90 1.87
CA THR A 262 10.80 4.60 3.09
C THR A 262 11.91 5.57 3.48
N LEU A 263 11.58 6.86 3.53
CA LEU A 263 12.53 7.88 3.94
C LEU A 263 12.94 7.69 5.41
N PRO A 264 14.18 8.06 5.77
CA PRO A 264 14.68 7.95 7.13
C PRO A 264 13.87 8.82 8.08
N PHE A 265 13.67 8.34 9.32
CA PHE A 265 12.96 9.08 10.36
C PHE A 265 13.88 10.15 10.99
N VAL A 266 13.58 11.44 10.75
CA VAL A 266 14.39 12.61 11.15
C VAL A 266 13.50 13.75 11.63
N GLY A 267 13.99 14.57 12.56
CA GLY A 267 13.34 15.81 13.02
C GLY A 267 12.13 15.58 13.90
N ARG A 268 12.08 14.43 14.58
CA ARG A 268 10.93 13.99 15.42
C ARG A 268 11.37 13.30 16.71
N GLN A 269 12.64 13.48 17.07
CA GLN A 269 13.25 12.83 18.22
C GLN A 269 12.57 13.28 19.52
N ASP A 270 12.37 14.58 19.70
CA ASP A 270 11.73 15.14 20.89
C ASP A 270 10.28 14.65 21.07
N GLU A 271 9.49 14.63 19.98
CA GLU A 271 8.11 14.13 20.04
C GLU A 271 8.06 12.62 20.32
N LEU A 272 8.96 11.84 19.70
CA LEU A 272 9.05 10.40 19.95
C LEU A 272 9.52 10.10 21.37
N GLU A 273 10.45 10.87 21.92
CA GLU A 273 10.90 10.74 23.31
C GLU A 273 9.75 11.01 24.29
N ARG A 274 8.98 12.08 24.07
CA ARG A 274 7.81 12.41 24.92
C ARG A 274 6.74 11.31 24.86
N LEU A 275 6.47 10.75 23.67
CA LEU A 275 5.57 9.61 23.51
C LEU A 275 6.12 8.36 24.18
N SER A 276 7.42 8.09 24.05
CA SER A 276 8.09 6.95 24.67
C SER A 276 8.06 7.04 26.21
N LEU A 277 8.19 8.24 26.77
CA LEU A 277 8.01 8.49 28.20
C LEU A 277 6.55 8.28 28.64
N ALA A 278 5.58 8.73 27.85
CA ALA A 278 4.17 8.45 28.12
C ALA A 278 3.87 6.96 28.07
N TRP A 279 4.44 6.25 27.10
CA TRP A 279 4.35 4.80 26.95
C TRP A 279 4.99 4.06 28.13
N SER A 280 6.21 4.43 28.53
CA SER A 280 6.89 3.83 29.68
C SER A 280 6.07 4.01 30.96
N ARG A 281 5.51 5.19 31.21
CA ARG A 281 4.61 5.42 32.36
C ARG A 281 3.37 4.53 32.28
N ALA A 282 2.74 4.45 31.11
CA ALA A 282 1.60 3.59 30.88
C ALA A 282 1.94 2.12 31.15
N ALA A 283 3.05 1.60 30.63
CA ALA A 283 3.50 0.22 30.88
C ALA A 283 3.67 -0.09 32.38
N HIS A 284 4.05 0.90 33.19
CA HIS A 284 4.12 0.81 34.66
C HIS A 284 2.79 1.10 35.38
N GLY A 285 1.66 0.97 34.68
CA GLY A 285 0.33 1.13 35.24
C GLY A 285 -0.16 2.57 35.36
N HIS A 286 0.56 3.57 34.83
CA HIS A 286 0.15 4.97 34.82
C HIS A 286 -0.29 5.38 33.41
N GLY A 287 -1.37 4.76 32.95
CA GLY A 287 -1.96 4.99 31.64
C GLY A 287 -2.56 6.37 31.46
N GLY A 288 -2.97 6.66 30.23
CA GLY A 288 -3.52 7.96 29.86
C GLY A 288 -3.76 8.09 28.36
N ILE A 289 -3.90 9.34 27.90
CA ILE A 289 -4.17 9.67 26.51
C ILE A 289 -3.14 10.66 25.97
N SER A 290 -2.66 10.40 24.77
CA SER A 290 -1.83 11.31 23.99
C SER A 290 -2.56 11.68 22.70
N ILE A 291 -2.65 12.98 22.40
CA ILE A 291 -3.27 13.49 21.17
C ILE A 291 -2.20 14.17 20.33
N ILE A 292 -2.11 13.77 19.07
CA ILE A 292 -1.15 14.28 18.09
C ILE A 292 -1.92 15.05 17.01
N ALA A 293 -1.70 16.36 16.97
CA ALA A 293 -2.25 17.28 16.00
C ALA A 293 -1.19 17.66 14.94
N GLY A 294 -1.64 18.05 13.77
CA GLY A 294 -0.77 18.61 12.72
C GLY A 294 -1.37 18.46 11.34
N GLU A 295 -0.73 19.06 10.35
CA GLU A 295 -1.22 19.12 8.97
C GLU A 295 -1.27 17.74 8.28
N ALA A 296 -2.06 17.60 7.21
CA ALA A 296 -1.98 16.43 6.34
C ALA A 296 -0.53 16.21 5.84
N GLY A 297 -0.08 14.96 5.82
CA GLY A 297 1.28 14.60 5.35
C GLY A 297 2.42 14.92 6.31
N ILE A 298 2.16 15.60 7.44
CA ILE A 298 3.21 16.07 8.38
C ILE A 298 3.98 14.96 9.12
N GLY A 299 3.58 13.69 8.97
CA GLY A 299 4.23 12.54 9.58
C GLY A 299 3.57 11.97 10.85
N LYS A 300 2.34 12.37 11.21
CA LYS A 300 1.60 11.85 12.38
C LYS A 300 1.57 10.31 12.44
N SER A 301 1.14 9.67 11.35
CA SER A 301 1.06 8.21 11.26
C SER A 301 2.43 7.53 11.29
N ARG A 302 3.48 8.19 10.79
CA ARG A 302 4.85 7.70 10.87
C ARG A 302 5.34 7.71 12.32
N LEU A 303 5.19 8.82 13.03
CA LEU A 303 5.55 8.96 14.43
C LEU A 303 4.86 7.92 15.32
N VAL A 304 3.56 7.70 15.10
CA VAL A 304 2.80 6.69 15.84
C VAL A 304 3.24 5.27 15.47
N GLY A 305 3.63 5.02 14.23
CA GLY A 305 4.21 3.76 13.79
C GLY A 305 5.54 3.44 14.49
N GLU A 306 6.44 4.42 14.62
CA GLU A 306 7.70 4.25 15.36
C GLU A 306 7.45 3.92 16.84
N LEU A 307 6.47 4.59 17.48
CA LEU A 307 6.05 4.27 18.85
C LEU A 307 5.47 2.87 18.97
N ALA A 308 4.63 2.45 18.01
CA ALA A 308 4.03 1.12 17.99
C ALA A 308 5.11 0.02 17.92
N GLN A 309 6.07 0.18 17.02
CA GLN A 309 7.18 -0.77 16.88
C GLN A 309 8.02 -0.85 18.17
N LEU A 310 8.32 0.29 18.79
CA LEU A 310 9.02 0.33 20.08
C LEU A 310 8.22 -0.40 21.17
N ALA A 311 6.91 -0.18 21.25
CA ALA A 311 6.04 -0.84 22.22
C ALA A 311 5.97 -2.36 21.99
N GLU A 312 5.87 -2.82 20.75
CA GLU A 312 5.85 -4.26 20.39
C GLU A 312 7.15 -4.97 20.79
N VAL A 313 8.31 -4.35 20.52
CA VAL A 313 9.62 -4.89 20.96
C VAL A 313 9.70 -4.99 22.49
N GLN A 314 9.03 -4.08 23.21
CA GLN A 314 8.90 -4.14 24.68
C GLN A 314 7.83 -5.11 25.17
N GLY A 315 7.24 -5.90 24.28
CA GLY A 315 6.28 -6.96 24.62
C GLY A 315 4.85 -6.47 24.83
N ALA A 316 4.50 -5.27 24.37
CA ALA A 316 3.13 -4.77 24.46
C ALA A 316 2.21 -5.29 23.36
N ARG A 317 0.92 -5.11 23.62
CA ARG A 317 -0.14 -5.32 22.64
C ARG A 317 -0.47 -4.00 21.98
N VAL A 318 -0.41 -3.94 20.66
CA VAL A 318 -0.80 -2.77 19.89
C VAL A 318 -2.10 -3.06 19.13
N LEU A 319 -3.10 -2.20 19.33
CA LEU A 319 -4.35 -2.23 18.56
C LEU A 319 -4.48 -0.92 17.80
N ARG A 320 -4.81 -1.00 16.50
CA ARG A 320 -4.90 0.18 15.64
C ARG A 320 -6.25 0.23 14.94
N GLY A 321 -6.85 1.41 14.97
CA GLY A 321 -8.03 1.72 14.18
C GLY A 321 -7.99 3.14 13.65
N ASN A 322 -8.74 3.38 12.59
CA ASN A 322 -8.83 4.68 11.94
C ASN A 322 -10.31 5.07 11.78
N ALA A 323 -10.59 6.36 11.93
CA ALA A 323 -11.85 6.92 11.48
C ALA A 323 -11.82 7.09 9.95
N THR A 324 -12.99 7.10 9.31
CA THR A 324 -13.12 7.38 7.88
C THR A 324 -14.20 8.44 7.64
N LEU A 325 -14.06 9.21 6.56
CA LEU A 325 -15.04 10.23 6.17
C LEU A 325 -16.44 9.61 6.03
N ALA A 326 -17.44 10.29 6.61
CA ALA A 326 -18.82 9.82 6.76
C ALA A 326 -18.92 8.54 7.60
N GLU A 327 -18.43 8.58 8.84
CA GLU A 327 -18.44 7.47 9.83
C GLU A 327 -19.74 6.64 9.70
N PRO A 328 -19.69 5.50 8.97
CA PRO A 328 -20.91 4.80 8.56
C PRO A 328 -21.50 3.99 9.71
N ILE A 329 -20.70 3.77 10.76
CA ILE A 329 -21.01 2.98 11.94
C ILE A 329 -20.47 3.75 13.14
N PRO A 330 -21.28 4.04 14.18
CA PRO A 330 -20.78 4.66 15.40
C PRO A 330 -19.59 3.88 16.00
N TYR A 331 -18.63 4.59 16.57
CA TYR A 331 -17.45 4.02 17.23
C TYR A 331 -16.46 3.33 16.27
N GLN A 332 -16.48 3.66 14.97
CA GLN A 332 -15.77 2.92 13.93
C GLN A 332 -14.28 2.73 14.25
N ALA A 333 -13.58 3.79 14.66
CA ALA A 333 -12.15 3.70 14.96
C ALA A 333 -11.85 2.66 16.06
N VAL A 334 -12.68 2.60 17.10
CA VAL A 334 -12.54 1.63 18.20
C VAL A 334 -12.93 0.23 17.73
N VAL A 335 -13.98 0.11 16.93
CA VAL A 335 -14.42 -1.17 16.35
C VAL A 335 -13.34 -1.78 15.45
N THR A 336 -12.73 -0.98 14.58
CA THR A 336 -11.61 -1.40 13.73
C THR A 336 -10.43 -1.90 14.56
N ALA A 337 -10.07 -1.17 15.64
CA ALA A 337 -9.02 -1.61 16.55
C ALA A 337 -9.35 -2.93 17.23
N LEU A 338 -10.57 -3.11 17.74
CA LEU A 338 -11.01 -4.35 18.39
C LEU A 338 -11.14 -5.52 17.41
N ARG A 339 -11.50 -5.28 16.15
CA ARG A 339 -11.57 -6.33 15.13
C ARG A 339 -10.20 -6.97 14.89
N SER A 340 -9.11 -6.20 14.96
CA SER A 340 -7.74 -6.75 14.90
C SER A 340 -7.43 -7.69 16.08
N ALA A 341 -8.07 -7.46 17.23
CA ALA A 341 -7.93 -8.28 18.44
C ALA A 341 -8.94 -9.43 18.53
N LEU A 342 -9.78 -9.65 17.51
CA LEU A 342 -10.93 -10.56 17.59
C LEU A 342 -10.59 -11.98 18.08
N PRO A 343 -9.50 -12.64 17.64
CA PRO A 343 -9.12 -13.95 18.18
C PRO A 343 -8.81 -13.91 19.67
N MET A 344 -8.18 -12.83 20.13
CA MET A 344 -7.82 -12.63 21.54
C MET A 344 -9.08 -12.37 22.37
N LEU A 345 -9.98 -11.53 21.87
CA LEU A 345 -11.26 -11.24 22.50
C LEU A 345 -12.11 -12.50 22.72
N ALA A 346 -12.13 -13.40 21.73
CA ALA A 346 -12.82 -14.68 21.85
C ALA A 346 -12.20 -15.59 22.91
N ALA A 347 -10.88 -15.54 23.08
CA ALA A 347 -10.14 -16.34 24.06
C ALA A 347 -10.09 -15.71 25.47
N LEU A 348 -10.59 -14.47 25.66
CA LEU A 348 -10.59 -13.82 26.97
C LEU A 348 -11.49 -14.58 27.96
N GLU A 349 -10.92 -14.88 29.13
CA GLU A 349 -11.68 -15.25 30.33
C GLU A 349 -12.32 -13.98 30.91
N SER A 350 -13.41 -13.55 30.29
CA SER A 350 -14.22 -12.41 30.73
C SER A 350 -15.66 -12.86 30.98
N ASP A 351 -16.38 -12.08 31.77
CA ASP A 351 -17.79 -12.32 32.02
C ASP A 351 -18.58 -12.28 30.70
N ALA A 352 -19.45 -13.28 30.50
CA ALA A 352 -20.22 -13.43 29.28
C ALA A 352 -21.10 -12.20 29.01
N ALA A 353 -21.63 -11.54 30.04
CA ALA A 353 -22.43 -10.33 29.86
C ALA A 353 -21.59 -9.15 29.34
N THR A 354 -20.31 -9.07 29.71
CA THR A 354 -19.38 -8.05 29.20
C THR A 354 -19.15 -8.23 27.70
N LEU A 355 -18.81 -9.44 27.26
CA LEU A 355 -18.58 -9.71 25.84
C LEU A 355 -19.88 -9.61 25.01
N SER A 356 -21.01 -10.08 25.55
CA SER A 356 -22.33 -9.96 24.91
C SER A 356 -22.75 -8.51 24.65
N ALA A 357 -22.33 -7.56 25.50
CA ALA A 357 -22.62 -6.14 25.29
C ALA A 357 -21.87 -5.52 24.09
N ILE A 358 -20.76 -6.12 23.65
CA ILE A 358 -19.92 -5.64 22.53
C ILE A 358 -20.33 -6.29 21.20
N VAL A 359 -20.98 -7.46 21.23
CA VAL A 359 -21.45 -8.19 20.04
C VAL A 359 -22.19 -7.31 19.01
N PRO A 360 -23.05 -6.34 19.38
CA PRO A 360 -23.69 -5.46 18.39
C PRO A 360 -22.70 -4.64 17.54
N LEU A 361 -21.53 -4.31 18.08
CA LEU A 361 -20.46 -3.61 17.35
C LEU A 361 -19.50 -4.57 16.65
N LEU A 362 -19.39 -5.80 17.14
CA LEU A 362 -18.44 -6.82 16.68
C LEU A 362 -19.17 -8.18 16.51
N PRO A 363 -20.09 -8.31 15.54
CA PRO A 363 -20.91 -9.51 15.37
C PRO A 363 -20.07 -10.78 15.12
N GLU A 364 -18.87 -10.61 14.58
CA GLU A 364 -17.89 -11.68 14.35
C GLU A 364 -17.45 -12.36 15.67
N LEU A 365 -17.61 -11.70 16.82
CA LEU A 365 -17.33 -12.27 18.14
C LEU A 365 -18.32 -13.37 18.51
N ALA A 366 -19.61 -13.21 18.17
CA ALA A 366 -20.63 -14.21 18.44
C ALA A 366 -20.38 -15.52 17.65
N ALA A 367 -19.81 -15.41 16.44
CA ALA A 367 -19.42 -16.58 15.66
C ALA A 367 -18.29 -17.40 16.31
N ARG A 368 -17.39 -16.74 17.05
CA ARG A 368 -16.27 -17.39 17.75
C ARG A 368 -16.60 -17.82 19.18
N ARG A 369 -17.64 -17.22 19.78
CA ARG A 369 -18.14 -17.52 21.13
C ARG A 369 -19.66 -17.73 21.12
N PRO A 370 -20.14 -18.93 20.71
CA PRO A 370 -21.56 -19.24 20.61
C PRO A 370 -22.29 -19.24 21.98
N ASP A 371 -21.54 -19.26 23.08
CA ASP A 371 -22.04 -19.15 24.45
C ASP A 371 -22.57 -17.74 24.79
N LEU A 372 -22.19 -16.72 24.02
CA LEU A 372 -22.65 -15.34 24.23
C LEU A 372 -24.11 -15.19 23.82
N LYS A 373 -24.97 -14.94 24.81
CA LYS A 373 -26.39 -14.69 24.58
C LYS A 373 -26.66 -13.19 24.40
N PRO A 374 -27.59 -12.79 23.53
CA PRO A 374 -28.05 -11.41 23.44
C PRO A 374 -28.57 -10.93 24.80
N LEU A 375 -28.16 -9.72 25.19
CA LEU A 375 -28.64 -9.11 26.42
C LEU A 375 -30.06 -8.53 26.22
N PRO A 376 -30.87 -8.46 27.28
CA PRO A 376 -32.16 -7.79 27.21
C PRO A 376 -31.96 -6.31 26.87
N ARG A 377 -32.76 -5.83 25.92
CA ARG A 377 -32.81 -4.41 25.54
C ARG A 377 -33.35 -3.59 26.70
N ILE A 378 -32.69 -2.47 26.96
CA ILE A 378 -33.11 -1.50 27.98
C ILE A 378 -33.23 -0.12 27.34
N ASP A 379 -33.41 0.94 28.12
CA ASP A 379 -33.44 2.27 27.54
C ASP A 379 -32.09 2.61 26.85
N PRO A 380 -32.13 3.38 25.74
CA PRO A 380 -30.93 3.62 24.92
C PRO A 380 -29.74 4.22 25.67
N GLN A 381 -29.99 5.05 26.68
CA GLN A 381 -28.92 5.67 27.46
C GLN A 381 -28.20 4.63 28.33
N ARG A 382 -28.95 3.78 29.05
CA ARG A 382 -28.35 2.70 29.82
C ARG A 382 -27.70 1.62 28.94
N GLU A 383 -28.19 1.40 27.72
CA GLU A 383 -27.50 0.53 26.74
C GLU A 383 -26.13 1.09 26.36
N ARG A 384 -26.05 2.40 26.10
CA ARG A 384 -24.79 3.10 25.81
C ARG A 384 -23.82 3.02 26.99
N ASP A 385 -24.29 3.29 28.22
CA ASP A 385 -23.45 3.21 29.41
C ASP A 385 -22.94 1.78 29.65
N ARG A 386 -23.78 0.77 29.44
CA ARG A 386 -23.41 -0.66 29.50
C ARG A 386 -22.34 -1.00 28.46
N LEU A 387 -22.50 -0.51 27.23
CA LEU A 387 -21.52 -0.72 26.15
C LEU A 387 -20.17 -0.08 26.51
N TYR A 388 -20.17 1.15 27.03
CA TYR A 388 -18.95 1.87 27.42
C TYR A 388 -18.21 1.12 28.53
N GLN A 389 -18.94 0.70 29.57
CA GLN A 389 -18.42 -0.13 30.66
C GLN A 389 -17.82 -1.45 30.12
N ALA A 390 -18.51 -2.10 29.19
CA ALA A 390 -18.07 -3.36 28.61
C ALA A 390 -16.77 -3.20 27.80
N LEU A 391 -16.68 -2.15 26.98
CA LEU A 391 -15.48 -1.82 26.20
C LEU A 391 -14.29 -1.53 27.13
N ALA A 392 -14.48 -0.71 28.16
CA ALA A 392 -13.42 -0.42 29.14
C ALA A 392 -12.97 -1.67 29.91
N ALA A 393 -13.93 -2.52 30.34
CA ALA A 393 -13.62 -3.78 31.00
C ALA A 393 -12.83 -4.73 30.10
N THR A 394 -13.15 -4.76 28.81
CA THR A 394 -12.49 -5.57 27.79
C THR A 394 -11.07 -5.08 27.51
N LEU A 395 -10.87 -3.78 27.33
CA LEU A 395 -9.53 -3.20 27.17
C LEU A 395 -8.67 -3.43 28.41
N ARG A 396 -9.24 -3.31 29.62
CA ARG A 396 -8.55 -3.68 30.86
C ARG A 396 -8.11 -5.13 30.84
N ARG A 397 -9.00 -6.08 30.51
CA ARG A 397 -8.66 -7.50 30.46
C ARG A 397 -7.59 -7.80 29.41
N LEU A 398 -7.62 -7.11 28.28
CA LEU A 398 -6.55 -7.20 27.30
C LEU A 398 -5.22 -6.67 27.86
N ALA A 399 -5.23 -5.62 28.66
CA ALA A 399 -4.03 -5.00 29.21
C ALA A 399 -3.43 -5.73 30.43
N GLU A 400 -4.14 -6.71 31.02
CA GLU A 400 -3.69 -7.43 32.23
C GLU A 400 -2.43 -8.29 31.97
N PRO A 401 -2.34 -9.12 30.92
CA PRO A 401 -1.15 -9.94 30.69
C PRO A 401 0.04 -9.14 30.15
N ARG A 402 -0.24 -8.09 29.37
CA ARG A 402 0.73 -7.25 28.68
C ARG A 402 0.16 -5.83 28.55
N PRO A 403 0.98 -4.77 28.73
CA PRO A 403 0.52 -3.40 28.50
C PRO A 403 -0.09 -3.20 27.11
N LEU A 404 -1.07 -2.30 27.01
CA LEU A 404 -1.86 -2.07 25.81
C LEU A 404 -1.64 -0.67 25.26
N LEU A 405 -1.27 -0.59 23.98
CA LEU A 405 -1.25 0.63 23.18
C LEU A 405 -2.44 0.62 22.22
N LEU A 406 -3.39 1.54 22.42
CA LEU A 406 -4.54 1.72 21.53
C LEU A 406 -4.33 2.96 20.65
N ILE A 407 -4.19 2.77 19.36
CA ILE A 407 -3.98 3.81 18.37
C ILE A 407 -5.28 4.08 17.61
N LEU A 408 -5.73 5.34 17.63
CA LEU A 408 -6.92 5.81 16.92
C LEU A 408 -6.55 6.96 15.99
N GLU A 409 -6.53 6.68 14.69
CA GLU A 409 -6.11 7.66 13.69
C GLU A 409 -7.26 8.43 13.06
N ASP A 410 -6.92 9.62 12.57
CA ASP A 410 -7.78 10.48 11.76
C ASP A 410 -9.11 10.87 12.44
N LEU A 411 -9.08 11.14 13.75
CA LEU A 411 -10.28 11.48 14.54
C LEU A 411 -11.03 12.74 14.09
N HIS A 412 -10.45 13.54 13.19
CA HIS A 412 -11.17 14.65 12.55
C HIS A 412 -12.36 14.16 11.69
N TRP A 413 -12.42 12.87 11.34
CA TRP A 413 -13.59 12.26 10.71
C TRP A 413 -14.53 11.54 11.70
N ALA A 414 -14.17 11.47 12.98
CA ALA A 414 -14.96 10.76 13.98
C ALA A 414 -16.17 11.60 14.43
N GLY A 415 -17.34 10.98 14.48
CA GLY A 415 -18.57 11.58 14.98
C GLY A 415 -18.58 11.74 16.51
N ALA A 416 -19.56 12.50 17.02
CA ALA A 416 -19.68 12.82 18.44
C ALA A 416 -19.72 11.57 19.34
N ALA A 417 -20.38 10.49 18.91
CA ALA A 417 -20.47 9.25 19.68
C ALA A 417 -19.08 8.62 19.94
N THR A 418 -18.20 8.63 18.94
CA THR A 418 -16.83 8.11 19.02
C THR A 418 -15.95 8.99 19.90
N ILE A 419 -16.11 10.31 19.82
CA ILE A 419 -15.40 11.25 20.69
C ILE A 419 -15.84 11.11 22.16
N ASP A 420 -17.14 10.95 22.43
CA ASP A 420 -17.64 10.73 23.78
C ASP A 420 -17.14 9.39 24.38
N LEU A 421 -17.08 8.33 23.56
CA LEU A 421 -16.50 7.05 23.96
C LEU A 421 -15.00 7.21 24.28
N LEU A 422 -14.27 7.94 23.44
CA LEU A 422 -12.86 8.22 23.68
C LEU A 422 -12.64 8.97 25.01
N GLU A 423 -13.49 9.96 25.32
CA GLU A 423 -13.46 10.64 26.63
C GLU A 423 -13.61 9.65 27.78
N PHE A 424 -14.60 8.76 27.68
CA PHE A 424 -14.85 7.75 28.70
C PHE A 424 -13.66 6.80 28.85
N LEU A 425 -13.13 6.27 27.74
CA LEU A 425 -11.99 5.35 27.75
C LEU A 425 -10.70 6.00 28.26
N ALA A 426 -10.46 7.28 27.93
CA ALA A 426 -9.31 8.03 28.43
C ALA A 426 -9.30 8.13 29.96
N ARG A 427 -10.45 8.38 30.57
CA ARG A 427 -10.61 8.39 32.04
C ARG A 427 -10.38 7.00 32.64
N GLN A 428 -10.88 5.94 31.98
CA GLN A 428 -10.71 4.55 32.45
C GLN A 428 -9.29 4.01 32.29
N ALA A 429 -8.50 4.58 31.38
CA ALA A 429 -7.10 4.23 31.17
C ALA A 429 -6.18 4.78 32.27
N GLN A 430 -6.62 5.79 33.03
CA GLN A 430 -5.86 6.31 34.17
C GLN A 430 -5.59 5.18 35.18
N ASN A 431 -4.37 5.09 35.70
CA ASN A 431 -3.93 4.06 36.64
C ASN A 431 -4.08 2.62 36.10
N ARG A 432 -4.01 2.44 34.78
CA ARG A 432 -4.00 1.13 34.11
C ARG A 432 -2.83 1.04 33.13
N PRO A 433 -2.41 -0.17 32.75
CA PRO A 433 -1.36 -0.33 31.75
C PRO A 433 -1.86 -0.11 30.32
N ILE A 434 -2.52 1.02 30.07
CA ILE A 434 -3.16 1.38 28.81
C ILE A 434 -2.72 2.78 28.38
N LEU A 435 -2.12 2.90 27.21
CA LEU A 435 -1.90 4.18 26.54
C LEU A 435 -2.84 4.29 25.34
N ILE A 436 -3.61 5.37 25.27
CA ILE A 436 -4.40 5.71 24.09
C ILE A 436 -3.68 6.80 23.31
N VAL A 437 -3.41 6.58 22.03
CA VAL A 437 -2.80 7.58 21.14
C VAL A 437 -3.79 7.91 20.04
N ALA A 438 -4.13 9.19 19.92
CA ALA A 438 -5.10 9.68 18.96
C ALA A 438 -4.44 10.67 18.00
N THR A 439 -4.77 10.61 16.71
CA THR A 439 -4.27 11.58 15.71
C THR A 439 -5.42 12.34 15.05
N TYR A 440 -5.22 13.62 14.73
CA TYR A 440 -6.16 14.39 13.93
C TYR A 440 -5.47 15.45 13.06
N ARG A 441 -6.16 15.96 12.04
CA ARG A 441 -5.71 17.05 11.18
C ARG A 441 -6.26 18.37 11.67
N GLU A 442 -5.41 19.33 11.95
CA GLU A 442 -5.85 20.59 12.56
C GLU A 442 -6.73 21.41 11.61
N GLU A 443 -6.43 21.39 10.31
CA GLU A 443 -7.19 22.12 9.28
C GLU A 443 -8.62 21.57 9.06
N GLU A 444 -8.88 20.31 9.43
CA GLU A 444 -10.18 19.67 9.25
C GLU A 444 -11.09 19.82 10.49
N VAL A 445 -10.55 20.29 11.62
CA VAL A 445 -11.28 20.42 12.89
C VAL A 445 -11.85 21.84 13.03
N ARG A 446 -13.07 22.01 12.54
CA ARG A 446 -13.86 23.26 12.68
C ARG A 446 -14.04 23.67 14.15
N ARG A 447 -14.37 24.94 14.39
CA ARG A 447 -14.57 25.49 15.76
C ARG A 447 -15.63 24.74 16.57
N SER A 448 -16.66 24.20 15.93
CA SER A 448 -17.76 23.44 16.55
C SER A 448 -17.46 21.94 16.76
N HIS A 449 -16.31 21.45 16.31
CA HIS A 449 -16.01 20.03 16.33
C HIS A 449 -15.87 19.47 17.76
N PRO A 450 -16.48 18.31 18.10
CA PRO A 450 -16.45 17.73 19.45
C PRO A 450 -15.05 17.53 20.03
N LEU A 451 -14.04 17.23 19.18
CA LEU A 451 -12.63 17.09 19.60
C LEU A 451 -12.08 18.29 20.38
N ARG A 452 -12.51 19.53 20.06
CA ARG A 452 -12.03 20.72 20.78
C ARG A 452 -12.53 20.75 22.23
N LEU A 453 -13.74 20.28 22.48
CA LEU A 453 -14.29 20.15 23.83
C LEU A 453 -13.59 19.02 24.59
N LEU A 454 -13.37 17.88 23.94
CA LEU A 454 -12.61 16.77 24.51
C LEU A 454 -11.22 17.21 24.99
N TYR A 455 -10.48 17.89 24.11
CA TYR A 455 -9.16 18.44 24.42
C TYR A 455 -9.18 19.32 25.67
N ARG A 456 -10.11 20.29 25.74
CA ARG A 456 -10.22 21.20 26.88
C ARG A 456 -10.48 20.47 28.20
N ARG A 457 -11.37 19.47 28.20
CA ARG A 457 -11.69 18.68 29.40
C ARG A 457 -10.50 17.87 29.88
N LEU A 458 -9.86 17.12 28.99
CA LEU A 458 -8.74 16.26 29.35
C LEU A 458 -7.48 17.05 29.75
N ALA A 459 -7.28 18.23 29.15
CA ALA A 459 -6.21 19.15 29.55
C ALA A 459 -6.42 19.69 30.98
N GLN A 460 -7.65 20.05 31.35
CA GLN A 460 -7.97 20.49 32.72
C GLN A 460 -7.74 19.39 33.76
N GLU A 461 -7.91 18.12 33.37
CA GLU A 461 -7.71 16.95 34.22
C GLU A 461 -6.25 16.49 34.31
N GLY A 462 -5.31 17.16 33.63
CA GLY A 462 -3.87 16.86 33.68
C GLY A 462 -3.46 15.50 33.12
N SER A 463 -4.39 14.79 32.45
CA SER A 463 -4.22 13.40 32.00
C SER A 463 -3.92 13.28 30.50
N LEU A 464 -3.68 14.42 29.83
CA LEU A 464 -3.47 14.54 28.40
C LEU A 464 -2.04 14.98 28.07
N LEU A 465 -1.35 14.20 27.24
CA LEU A 465 -0.18 14.68 26.51
C LEU A 465 -0.63 15.18 25.13
N HIS A 466 -0.50 16.48 24.88
CA HIS A 466 -0.77 17.05 23.56
C HIS A 466 0.53 17.35 22.82
N LEU A 467 0.62 16.89 21.57
CA LEU A 467 1.74 17.12 20.68
C LEU A 467 1.22 17.74 19.38
N THR A 468 1.73 18.92 19.04
CA THR A 468 1.49 19.53 17.72
C THR A 468 2.73 19.32 16.88
N LEU A 469 2.59 18.62 15.75
CA LEU A 469 3.67 18.42 14.81
C LEU A 469 3.79 19.62 13.90
N ASN A 470 4.90 20.33 14.02
CA ASN A 470 5.26 21.43 13.13
C ASN A 470 5.93 20.90 11.87
N ARG A 471 6.05 21.74 10.83
CA ARG A 471 6.87 21.46 9.65
C ARG A 471 8.34 21.30 10.04
N LEU A 472 9.07 20.50 9.27
CA LEU A 472 10.51 20.32 9.46
C LEU A 472 11.20 21.65 9.23
N SER A 473 12.15 21.97 10.10
CA SER A 473 13.08 23.07 9.88
C SER A 473 14.02 22.80 8.69
N ALA A 474 14.72 23.84 8.23
CA ALA A 474 15.76 23.69 7.22
C ALA A 474 16.85 22.69 7.64
N ASP A 475 17.26 22.73 8.92
CA ASP A 475 18.27 21.82 9.47
C ASP A 475 17.79 20.36 9.49
N GLU A 476 16.52 20.13 9.85
CA GLU A 476 15.93 18.78 9.87
C GLU A 476 15.71 18.24 8.45
N THR A 477 15.33 19.12 7.52
CA THR A 477 15.24 18.81 6.09
C THR A 477 16.61 18.42 5.54
N ALA A 478 17.66 19.19 5.86
CA ALA A 478 19.03 18.86 5.49
C ALA A 478 19.48 17.51 6.04
N ALA A 479 19.18 17.25 7.32
CA ALA A 479 19.50 15.98 7.96
C ALA A 479 18.75 14.79 7.34
N LEU A 480 17.52 14.99 6.86
CA LEU A 480 16.73 13.98 6.16
C LEU A 480 17.31 13.71 4.76
N VAL A 481 17.52 14.75 3.97
CA VAL A 481 18.04 14.65 2.59
C VAL A 481 19.40 13.95 2.58
N ARG A 482 20.32 14.35 3.46
CA ARG A 482 21.67 13.76 3.53
C ARG A 482 21.70 12.30 4.00
N ARG A 483 20.61 11.78 4.60
CA ARG A 483 20.49 10.36 4.96
C ARG A 483 19.95 9.50 3.81
N VAL A 484 19.50 10.09 2.72
CA VAL A 484 19.13 9.36 1.51
C VAL A 484 20.42 9.04 0.74
N PRO A 485 20.76 7.76 0.49
CA PRO A 485 22.08 7.39 -0.04
C PRO A 485 22.48 8.10 -1.34
N LYS A 486 21.53 8.36 -2.23
CA LYS A 486 21.75 9.06 -3.50
C LYS A 486 21.85 10.59 -3.37
N LEU A 487 21.41 11.17 -2.24
CA LEU A 487 21.45 12.61 -1.95
C LEU A 487 22.38 12.93 -0.76
N ALA A 488 23.24 11.98 -0.37
CA ALA A 488 24.17 12.17 0.74
C ALA A 488 25.11 13.36 0.51
N ASP A 489 25.50 13.59 -0.74
CA ASP A 489 26.39 14.67 -1.18
C ASP A 489 25.64 15.89 -1.76
N ALA A 490 24.33 16.02 -1.49
CA ALA A 490 23.54 17.16 -1.96
C ALA A 490 24.10 18.49 -1.42
N SER A 491 24.23 19.47 -2.31
CA SER A 491 24.72 20.80 -1.95
C SER A 491 23.69 21.55 -1.08
N ASP A 492 24.15 22.51 -0.28
CA ASP A 492 23.27 23.33 0.56
C ASP A 492 22.23 24.10 -0.26
N ALA A 493 22.57 24.47 -1.50
CA ALA A 493 21.64 25.11 -2.43
C ALA A 493 20.49 24.16 -2.84
N GLN A 494 20.79 22.90 -3.16
CA GLN A 494 19.78 21.89 -3.51
C GLN A 494 18.90 21.53 -2.30
N VAL A 495 19.48 21.45 -1.11
CA VAL A 495 18.72 21.22 0.13
C VAL A 495 17.78 22.38 0.42
N GLN A 496 18.24 23.61 0.22
CA GLN A 496 17.43 24.81 0.40
C GLN A 496 16.28 24.87 -0.61
N GLU A 497 16.54 24.54 -1.88
CA GLU A 497 15.51 24.42 -2.92
C GLU A 497 14.44 23.39 -2.54
N LEU A 498 14.86 22.18 -2.13
CA LEU A 498 13.95 21.13 -1.65
C LEU A 498 13.15 21.57 -0.41
N HIS A 499 13.77 22.30 0.51
CA HIS A 499 13.09 22.85 1.68
C HIS A 499 12.04 23.88 1.29
N ASP A 500 12.39 24.80 0.38
CA ASP A 500 11.51 25.90 -0.02
C ASP A 500 10.33 25.39 -0.87
N GLU A 501 10.55 24.40 -1.74
CA GLU A 501 9.49 23.75 -2.52
C GLU A 501 8.58 22.85 -1.67
N SER A 502 9.12 22.19 -0.65
CA SER A 502 8.33 21.36 0.26
C SER A 502 7.69 22.14 1.42
N GLU A 503 8.14 23.38 1.63
CA GLU A 503 7.88 24.20 2.81
C GLU A 503 8.04 23.41 4.13
N GLY A 504 9.01 22.49 4.17
CA GLY A 504 9.27 21.62 5.32
C GLY A 504 8.21 20.54 5.60
N ASN A 505 7.25 20.27 4.69
CA ASN A 505 6.30 19.16 4.88
C ASN A 505 6.96 17.82 4.45
N PRO A 506 7.09 16.84 5.36
CA PRO A 506 7.73 15.55 5.06
C PRO A 506 7.14 14.79 3.87
N PHE A 507 5.82 14.89 3.65
CA PHE A 507 5.18 14.24 2.51
C PHE A 507 5.59 14.89 1.19
N PHE A 508 5.58 16.23 1.12
CA PHE A 508 5.99 16.97 -0.08
C PHE A 508 7.48 16.76 -0.35
N LEU A 509 8.31 16.90 0.67
CA LEU A 509 9.74 16.63 0.58
C LEU A 509 10.01 15.22 0.06
N GLY A 510 9.23 14.24 0.53
CA GLY A 510 9.39 12.86 0.09
C GLY A 510 8.99 12.62 -1.35
N GLU A 511 7.91 13.22 -1.83
CA GLU A 511 7.52 13.11 -3.25
C GLU A 511 8.52 13.84 -4.17
N LEU A 512 9.07 15.00 -3.75
CA LEU A 512 10.12 15.71 -4.49
C LEU A 512 11.39 14.87 -4.60
N ILE A 513 11.86 14.30 -3.48
CA ILE A 513 13.01 13.39 -3.47
C ILE A 513 12.75 12.20 -4.40
N LEU A 514 11.59 11.54 -4.28
CA LEU A 514 11.26 10.39 -5.13
C LEU A 514 11.24 10.77 -6.62
N SER A 515 10.69 11.93 -6.98
CA SER A 515 10.69 12.40 -8.37
C SER A 515 12.08 12.64 -8.94
N GLN A 516 13.02 13.17 -8.15
CA GLN A 516 14.42 13.32 -8.56
C GLN A 516 15.11 11.96 -8.72
N LEU A 517 14.83 11.00 -7.82
CA LEU A 517 15.39 9.64 -7.89
C LEU A 517 14.88 8.85 -9.10
N GLU A 518 13.66 9.14 -9.57
CA GLU A 518 13.05 8.56 -10.77
C GLU A 518 13.56 9.25 -12.05
N ALA A 519 13.77 10.57 -12.04
CA ALA A 519 14.33 11.31 -13.18
C ALA A 519 15.78 10.92 -13.51
N ASP A 520 16.59 10.58 -12.50
CA ASP A 520 17.96 10.08 -12.68
C ASP A 520 18.03 8.68 -13.35
N ALA A 521 16.91 7.96 -13.46
CA ALA A 521 16.85 6.66 -14.14
C ALA A 521 16.63 6.78 -15.66
N ASP A 522 16.14 7.93 -16.15
CA ASP A 522 15.88 8.21 -17.56
C ASP A 522 16.50 9.56 -17.97
N VAL A 523 17.82 9.60 -18.17
CA VAL A 523 18.47 10.77 -18.78
C VAL A 523 18.48 10.62 -20.31
N ALA A 524 17.42 11.13 -20.95
CA ALA A 524 17.51 11.71 -22.28
C ALA A 524 16.48 12.85 -22.43
N GLU A 525 17.00 14.08 -22.44
CA GLU A 525 16.37 15.33 -22.90
C GLU A 525 15.04 15.75 -22.25
N SER A 526 15.09 16.76 -21.36
CA SER A 526 14.33 18.00 -21.61
C SER A 526 14.73 19.12 -20.64
N THR A 527 14.82 20.30 -21.25
CA THR A 527 15.14 21.62 -20.70
C THR A 527 14.04 22.20 -19.81
N LEU A 528 14.46 23.04 -18.85
CA LEU A 528 13.79 24.20 -18.23
C LEU A 528 12.34 24.50 -18.65
N ALA A 529 11.48 24.63 -17.63
CA ALA A 529 10.06 25.05 -17.61
C ALA A 529 9.01 23.91 -17.71
N GLY A 530 8.43 23.57 -16.56
CA GLY A 530 7.19 22.79 -16.47
C GLY A 530 7.37 21.28 -16.28
N HIS A 531 7.95 20.86 -15.15
CA HIS A 531 7.70 19.49 -14.69
C HIS A 531 6.23 19.38 -14.24
N PRO A 532 5.47 18.36 -14.68
CA PRO A 532 4.15 18.11 -14.12
C PRO A 532 4.28 17.82 -12.62
N LEU A 533 3.44 18.48 -11.81
CA LEU A 533 3.37 18.28 -10.36
C LEU A 533 3.48 16.79 -9.99
N PRO A 534 4.31 16.38 -9.02
CA PRO A 534 4.41 14.99 -8.59
C PRO A 534 3.03 14.42 -8.27
N SER A 535 2.72 13.23 -8.80
CA SER A 535 1.39 12.62 -8.75
C SER A 535 0.78 12.52 -7.34
N GLY A 536 1.60 12.40 -6.29
CA GLY A 536 1.17 12.41 -4.89
C GLY A 536 0.59 13.76 -4.42
N VAL A 537 1.15 14.88 -4.89
CA VAL A 537 0.68 16.25 -4.60
C VAL A 537 -0.65 16.52 -5.29
N GLN A 538 -0.75 16.16 -6.57
CA GLN A 538 -2.01 16.24 -7.31
C GLN A 538 -3.12 15.41 -6.65
N ARG A 539 -2.79 14.25 -6.08
CA ARG A 539 -3.77 13.40 -5.38
C ARG A 539 -4.26 14.01 -4.07
N ILE A 540 -3.39 14.53 -3.20
CA ILE A 540 -3.81 15.13 -1.94
C ILE A 540 -4.61 16.41 -2.18
N ILE A 541 -4.12 17.27 -3.08
CA ILE A 541 -4.80 18.52 -3.40
C ILE A 541 -6.11 18.22 -4.14
N GLY A 542 -6.10 17.28 -5.09
CA GLY A 542 -7.30 16.78 -5.77
C GLY A 542 -8.35 16.20 -4.81
N GLU A 543 -7.95 15.43 -3.80
CA GLU A 543 -8.83 14.94 -2.74
C GLU A 543 -9.41 16.09 -1.90
N ARG A 544 -8.64 17.13 -1.59
CA ARG A 544 -9.12 18.32 -0.88
C ARG A 544 -10.13 19.11 -1.70
N ILE A 545 -9.86 19.30 -3.00
CA ILE A 545 -10.74 20.01 -3.95
C ILE A 545 -12.04 19.23 -4.20
N ALA A 546 -11.96 17.91 -4.37
CA ALA A 546 -13.13 17.06 -4.60
C ALA A 546 -14.15 17.11 -3.43
N ARG A 547 -13.68 17.44 -2.23
CA ARG A 547 -14.50 17.57 -1.01
C ARG A 547 -15.11 18.96 -0.82
N LEU A 548 -14.85 19.91 -1.73
CA LEU A 548 -15.47 21.23 -1.69
C LEU A 548 -16.93 21.12 -2.15
N PRO A 549 -17.86 21.85 -1.50
CA PRO A 549 -19.18 22.10 -2.07
C PRO A 549 -19.04 22.56 -3.52
N VAL A 550 -20.00 22.18 -4.37
CA VAL A 550 -19.97 22.51 -5.81
C VAL A 550 -19.73 24.01 -6.01
N ASN A 551 -20.40 24.85 -5.22
CA ASN A 551 -20.27 26.28 -5.34
C ASN A 551 -18.85 26.77 -4.96
N THR A 552 -18.33 26.31 -3.82
CA THR A 552 -16.98 26.64 -3.37
C THR A 552 -15.90 26.18 -4.36
N ARG A 553 -16.08 25.02 -5.00
CA ARG A 553 -15.16 24.51 -6.00
C ARG A 553 -15.11 25.38 -7.25
N LEU A 554 -16.26 25.80 -7.77
CA LEU A 554 -16.30 26.65 -8.96
C LEU A 554 -15.61 28.01 -8.71
N ILE A 555 -15.78 28.58 -7.52
CA ILE A 555 -15.04 29.80 -7.11
C ILE A 555 -13.54 29.54 -7.01
N ALA A 556 -13.13 28.42 -6.43
CA ALA A 556 -11.72 28.03 -6.38
C ALA A 556 -11.11 27.85 -7.78
N GLU A 557 -11.88 27.28 -8.72
CA GLU A 557 -11.44 27.12 -10.11
C GLU A 557 -11.32 28.46 -10.86
N VAL A 558 -12.24 29.40 -10.63
CA VAL A 558 -12.15 30.76 -11.20
C VAL A 558 -10.96 31.51 -10.60
N ALA A 559 -10.76 31.42 -9.28
CA ALA A 559 -9.61 31.98 -8.59
C ALA A 559 -8.30 31.38 -9.12
N ALA A 560 -8.26 30.08 -9.36
CA ALA A 560 -7.07 29.42 -9.90
C ALA A 560 -6.73 29.86 -11.33
N ILE A 561 -7.73 30.26 -12.12
CA ILE A 561 -7.53 30.83 -13.46
C ILE A 561 -7.04 32.28 -13.39
N ALA A 562 -7.47 33.04 -12.38
CA ALA A 562 -7.01 34.41 -12.13
C ALA A 562 -5.54 34.48 -11.69
N GLY A 563 -5.06 33.48 -10.94
CA GLY A 563 -3.65 33.37 -10.58
C GLY A 563 -3.43 33.01 -9.11
N THR A 564 -2.20 33.24 -8.62
CA THR A 564 -1.82 32.90 -7.23
C THR A 564 -2.38 33.89 -6.21
N ALA A 565 -2.77 35.10 -6.63
CA ALA A 565 -3.47 36.11 -5.85
C ALA A 565 -4.58 36.77 -6.69
N PHE A 566 -5.66 37.20 -6.04
CA PHE A 566 -6.86 37.71 -6.72
C PHE A 566 -7.70 38.65 -5.85
N ASN A 567 -8.55 39.45 -6.50
CA ASN A 567 -9.49 40.37 -5.87
C ASN A 567 -10.90 39.80 -5.84
N LEU A 568 -11.65 40.11 -4.77
CA LEU A 568 -13.03 39.64 -4.61
C LEU A 568 -13.92 40.06 -5.78
N GLU A 569 -13.79 41.32 -6.19
CA GLU A 569 -14.57 41.93 -7.27
C GLU A 569 -14.37 41.22 -8.60
N LEU A 570 -13.12 40.82 -8.91
CA LEU A 570 -12.78 40.11 -10.14
C LEU A 570 -13.43 38.71 -10.17
N ILE A 571 -13.33 37.95 -9.08
CA ILE A 571 -13.90 36.60 -9.01
C ILE A 571 -15.42 36.64 -9.09
N ARG A 572 -16.06 37.63 -8.45
CA ARG A 572 -17.51 37.82 -8.48
C ARG A 572 -18.03 38.04 -9.90
N GLU A 573 -17.41 38.93 -10.67
CA GLU A 573 -17.83 39.28 -12.03
C GLU A 573 -17.57 38.15 -13.05
N VAL A 574 -16.50 37.36 -12.84
CA VAL A 574 -16.20 36.19 -13.69
C VAL A 574 -17.14 35.02 -13.39
N ALA A 575 -17.45 34.77 -12.11
CA ALA A 575 -18.37 33.71 -11.70
C ALA A 575 -19.84 34.05 -11.97
N GLY A 576 -20.19 35.34 -11.95
CA GLY A 576 -21.57 35.82 -12.16
C GLY A 576 -22.52 35.54 -11.00
N TRP A 577 -21.99 35.46 -9.77
CA TRP A 577 -22.75 35.09 -8.56
C TRP A 577 -23.01 36.29 -7.66
N ASP A 578 -23.95 36.15 -6.73
CA ASP A 578 -24.19 37.19 -5.74
C ASP A 578 -23.04 37.28 -4.73
N GLU A 579 -22.95 38.44 -4.08
CA GLU A 579 -21.90 38.77 -3.12
C GLU A 579 -21.91 37.84 -1.90
N GLY A 580 -23.10 37.47 -1.41
CA GLY A 580 -23.25 36.60 -0.23
C GLY A 580 -22.78 35.18 -0.50
N GLU A 581 -23.15 34.61 -1.64
CA GLU A 581 -22.67 33.29 -2.08
C GLU A 581 -21.15 33.27 -2.31
N THR A 582 -20.60 34.35 -2.89
CA THR A 582 -19.17 34.47 -3.15
C THR A 582 -18.36 34.55 -1.85
N LEU A 583 -18.81 35.36 -0.89
CA LEU A 583 -18.18 35.47 0.43
C LEU A 583 -18.28 34.17 1.22
N THR A 584 -19.44 33.51 1.21
CA THR A 584 -19.61 32.21 1.89
C THR A 584 -18.66 31.14 1.36
N ALA A 585 -18.46 31.12 0.03
CA ALA A 585 -17.50 30.22 -0.58
C ALA A 585 -16.04 30.58 -0.22
N LEU A 586 -15.68 31.87 -0.19
CA LEU A 586 -14.35 32.31 0.21
C LEU A 586 -14.06 32.01 1.69
N ASP A 587 -15.03 32.22 2.59
CA ASP A 587 -14.93 31.84 4.00
C ASP A 587 -14.64 30.34 4.15
N GLU A 588 -15.32 29.49 3.38
CA GLU A 588 -15.06 28.04 3.37
C GLU A 588 -13.66 27.71 2.80
N LEU A 589 -13.14 28.46 1.84
CA LEU A 589 -11.76 28.30 1.33
C LEU A 589 -10.71 28.75 2.34
N LEU A 590 -10.98 29.83 3.09
CA LEU A 590 -10.15 30.33 4.19
C LEU A 590 -10.14 29.32 5.36
N ASP A 591 -11.31 28.84 5.77
CA ASP A 591 -11.47 27.86 6.86
C ASP A 591 -10.73 26.55 6.55
N ARG A 592 -10.70 26.14 5.28
CA ARG A 592 -9.96 24.95 4.82
C ARG A 592 -8.48 25.21 4.55
N GLY A 593 -8.00 26.44 4.74
CA GLY A 593 -6.61 26.84 4.52
C GLY A 593 -6.16 26.73 3.05
N LEU A 594 -7.09 26.73 2.10
CA LEU A 594 -6.75 26.71 0.67
C LEU A 594 -6.38 28.11 0.16
N VAL A 595 -7.03 29.12 0.73
CA VAL A 595 -6.83 30.55 0.47
C VAL A 595 -6.50 31.23 1.80
N ARG A 596 -5.81 32.36 1.74
CA ARG A 596 -5.53 33.27 2.85
C ARG A 596 -5.80 34.71 2.42
N GLU A 597 -6.05 35.59 3.38
CA GLU A 597 -6.06 37.04 3.12
C GLU A 597 -4.67 37.49 2.67
N ALA A 598 -4.62 38.26 1.59
CA ALA A 598 -3.38 38.84 1.11
C ALA A 598 -3.02 40.09 1.94
N GLY A 599 -1.73 40.29 2.19
CA GLY A 599 -1.27 41.40 3.02
C GLY A 599 -1.56 42.76 2.37
N ARG A 600 -1.96 43.78 3.15
CA ARG A 600 -2.39 45.12 2.70
C ARG A 600 -1.46 45.87 1.71
N ARG A 601 -0.25 45.37 1.45
CA ARG A 601 0.74 45.92 0.51
C ARG A 601 0.76 45.24 -0.87
N SER A 602 0.04 44.14 -1.07
CA SER A 602 0.09 43.37 -2.33
C SER A 602 -0.86 43.88 -3.41
N GLY A 603 -1.83 44.74 -3.07
CA GLY A 603 -2.88 45.16 -4.00
C GLY A 603 -3.92 44.07 -4.32
N TYR A 604 -3.86 42.93 -3.62
CA TYR A 604 -4.81 41.83 -3.72
C TYR A 604 -5.58 41.62 -2.40
N ASP A 605 -6.82 41.14 -2.49
CA ASP A 605 -7.63 40.79 -1.30
C ASP A 605 -7.25 39.40 -0.75
N TYR A 606 -7.04 38.43 -1.65
CA TYR A 606 -6.80 37.03 -1.31
C TYR A 606 -5.63 36.45 -2.09
N ALA A 607 -5.01 35.42 -1.52
CA ALA A 607 -4.00 34.61 -2.18
C ALA A 607 -4.18 33.14 -1.85
N PHE A 608 -3.82 32.24 -2.77
CA PHE A 608 -3.71 30.84 -2.41
C PHE A 608 -2.65 30.68 -1.32
N THR A 609 -2.92 29.77 -0.39
CA THR A 609 -1.96 29.46 0.68
C THR A 609 -0.65 28.94 0.08
N HIS A 610 -0.74 28.20 -1.04
CA HIS A 610 0.40 27.64 -1.77
C HIS A 610 0.16 27.66 -3.28
N HIS A 611 1.19 27.98 -4.09
CA HIS A 611 1.06 27.99 -5.57
C HIS A 611 0.68 26.62 -6.16
N LEU A 612 1.17 25.51 -5.58
CA LEU A 612 0.80 24.14 -5.97
C LEU A 612 -0.70 23.86 -5.83
N ILE A 613 -1.40 24.52 -4.90
CA ILE A 613 -2.86 24.40 -4.78
C ILE A 613 -3.53 25.03 -5.99
N GLN A 614 -3.09 26.23 -6.36
CA GLN A 614 -3.58 26.92 -7.55
C GLN A 614 -3.31 26.09 -8.82
N GLU A 615 -2.10 25.59 -9.00
CA GLU A 615 -1.72 24.77 -10.17
C GLU A 615 -2.50 23.46 -10.24
N ALA A 616 -2.71 22.79 -9.11
CA ALA A 616 -3.48 21.55 -9.06
C ALA A 616 -4.96 21.79 -9.37
N ILE A 617 -5.56 22.89 -8.86
CA ILE A 617 -6.92 23.27 -9.25
C ILE A 617 -6.95 23.59 -10.75
N HIS A 618 -6.04 24.44 -11.24
CA HIS A 618 -5.99 24.86 -12.64
C HIS A 618 -5.86 23.69 -13.62
N ASN A 619 -5.02 22.70 -13.29
CA ASN A 619 -4.80 21.50 -14.09
C ASN A 619 -5.97 20.49 -14.00
N ALA A 620 -6.76 20.53 -12.94
CA ALA A 620 -7.95 19.67 -12.80
C ALA A 620 -9.16 20.18 -13.61
N ILE A 621 -9.13 21.43 -14.10
CA ILE A 621 -10.22 22.01 -14.89
C ILE A 621 -10.21 21.39 -16.29
N ASP A 622 -11.36 20.90 -16.74
CA ASP A 622 -11.54 20.42 -18.11
C ASP A 622 -11.06 21.46 -19.14
N GLN A 623 -10.35 21.01 -20.17
CA GLN A 623 -9.67 21.89 -21.13
C GLN A 623 -10.64 22.87 -21.80
N MET A 624 -11.86 22.45 -22.12
CA MET A 624 -12.87 23.31 -22.75
C MET A 624 -13.40 24.35 -21.77
N VAL A 625 -13.62 23.95 -20.51
CA VAL A 625 -14.05 24.86 -19.43
C VAL A 625 -12.96 25.89 -19.13
N ARG A 626 -11.70 25.45 -19.07
CA ARG A 626 -10.54 26.30 -18.83
C ARG A 626 -10.38 27.39 -19.89
N LYS A 627 -10.45 27.01 -21.18
CA LYS A 627 -10.44 27.97 -22.31
C LYS A 627 -11.54 29.02 -22.18
N ARG A 628 -12.79 28.58 -21.94
CA ARG A 628 -13.93 29.49 -21.78
C ARG A 628 -13.75 30.48 -20.63
N ARG A 629 -13.21 30.02 -19.50
CA ARG A 629 -12.99 30.86 -18.33
C ARG A 629 -11.82 31.82 -18.50
N HIS A 630 -10.71 31.43 -19.13
CA HIS A 630 -9.63 32.36 -19.49
C HIS A 630 -10.15 33.49 -20.39
N ARG A 631 -10.96 33.16 -21.41
CA ARG A 631 -11.60 34.16 -22.27
C ARG A 631 -12.54 35.08 -21.49
N ARG A 632 -13.37 34.53 -20.59
CA ARG A 632 -14.28 35.33 -19.75
C ARG A 632 -13.52 36.24 -18.80
N LEU A 633 -12.46 35.75 -18.17
CA LEU A 633 -11.59 36.50 -17.28
C LEU A 633 -10.95 37.69 -18.01
N ALA A 634 -10.39 37.47 -19.20
CA ALA A 634 -9.81 38.54 -20.01
C ALA A 634 -10.83 39.64 -20.35
N LEU A 635 -12.06 39.26 -20.73
CA LEU A 635 -13.14 40.21 -21.00
C LEU A 635 -13.55 41.02 -19.76
N VAL A 636 -13.59 40.38 -18.59
CA VAL A 636 -13.93 41.05 -17.33
C VAL A 636 -12.81 41.97 -16.88
N LEU A 637 -11.54 41.59 -17.08
CA LEU A 637 -10.39 42.45 -16.81
C LEU A 637 -10.41 43.71 -17.70
N GLU A 638 -10.78 43.58 -18.98
CA GLU A 638 -10.98 44.72 -19.90
C GLU A 638 -12.08 45.68 -19.41
N GLU A 639 -13.16 45.14 -18.81
CA GLU A 639 -14.34 45.89 -18.36
C GLU A 639 -14.13 46.58 -17.00
N ILE A 640 -13.52 45.89 -16.03
CA ILE A 640 -13.28 46.42 -14.67
C ILE A 640 -12.12 47.43 -14.66
N TYR A 641 -11.10 47.23 -15.50
CA TYR A 641 -9.88 48.06 -15.50
C TYR A 641 -9.58 48.73 -16.86
N PRO A 642 -10.50 49.53 -17.43
CA PRO A 642 -10.31 50.13 -18.76
C PRO A 642 -9.12 51.09 -18.83
N GLN A 643 -8.70 51.66 -17.70
CA GLN A 643 -7.59 52.60 -17.60
C GLN A 643 -6.22 51.93 -17.32
N ARG A 644 -6.20 50.62 -17.01
CA ARG A 644 -4.99 49.86 -16.68
C ARG A 644 -4.65 48.78 -17.72
N GLN A 645 -5.26 48.86 -18.90
CA GLN A 645 -5.06 47.86 -19.95
C GLN A 645 -3.60 47.79 -20.42
N GLU A 646 -2.88 48.92 -20.43
CA GLU A 646 -1.43 48.95 -20.73
C GLU A 646 -0.60 48.25 -19.63
N GLU A 647 -0.98 48.39 -18.35
CA GLU A 647 -0.28 47.71 -17.23
C GLU A 647 -0.55 46.21 -17.23
N LEU A 648 -1.75 45.79 -17.63
CA LEU A 648 -2.21 44.40 -17.66
C LEU A 648 -2.02 43.74 -19.03
N ALA A 649 -1.32 44.38 -19.98
CA ALA A 649 -1.23 43.92 -21.36
C ALA A 649 -0.72 42.47 -21.47
N LEU A 650 0.34 42.12 -20.73
CA LEU A 650 0.89 40.76 -20.71
C LEU A 650 -0.09 39.72 -20.12
N GLU A 651 -0.85 40.11 -19.09
CA GLU A 651 -1.84 39.23 -18.43
C GLU A 651 -3.06 39.01 -19.35
N LEU A 652 -3.53 40.08 -20.01
CA LEU A 652 -4.59 40.02 -21.02
C LEU A 652 -4.18 39.18 -22.23
N ALA A 653 -2.97 39.37 -22.75
CA ALA A 653 -2.42 38.59 -23.86
C ALA A 653 -2.38 37.09 -23.51
N SER A 654 -1.86 36.76 -22.32
CA SER A 654 -1.77 35.38 -21.83
C SER A 654 -3.15 34.73 -21.67
N HIS A 655 -4.14 35.45 -21.15
CA HIS A 655 -5.50 34.93 -21.00
C HIS A 655 -6.27 34.80 -22.31
N PHE A 656 -6.07 35.70 -23.29
CA PHE A 656 -6.67 35.54 -24.62
C PHE A 656 -6.04 34.36 -25.39
N ASP A 657 -4.73 34.16 -25.28
CA ASP A 657 -4.06 33.00 -25.87
C ASP A 657 -4.52 31.68 -25.23
N GLN A 658 -4.55 31.60 -23.90
CA GLN A 658 -5.06 30.44 -23.17
C GLN A 658 -6.58 30.25 -23.38
N GLY A 659 -7.28 31.30 -23.78
CA GLY A 659 -8.69 31.32 -24.16
C GLY A 659 -8.98 30.96 -25.62
N ASP A 660 -7.95 30.65 -26.42
CA ASP A 660 -8.05 30.32 -27.85
C ASP A 660 -8.63 31.48 -28.71
N ASP A 661 -8.31 32.73 -28.34
CA ASP A 661 -8.73 33.96 -29.02
C ASP A 661 -7.52 34.82 -29.47
N PRO A 662 -6.70 34.32 -30.42
CA PRO A 662 -5.45 34.96 -30.81
C PRO A 662 -5.65 36.33 -31.47
N THR A 663 -6.83 36.60 -32.05
CA THR A 663 -7.13 37.91 -32.67
C THR A 663 -7.22 39.02 -31.64
N ARG A 664 -7.65 38.70 -30.42
CA ARG A 664 -7.69 39.61 -29.28
C ARG A 664 -6.38 39.60 -28.47
N ALA A 665 -5.58 38.54 -28.52
CA ALA A 665 -4.28 38.48 -27.84
C ALA A 665 -3.20 39.34 -28.53
N VAL A 666 -3.12 39.30 -29.87
CA VAL A 666 -2.05 39.95 -30.66
C VAL A 666 -1.85 41.45 -30.36
N PRO A 667 -2.89 42.28 -30.21
CA PRO A 667 -2.73 43.71 -29.89
C PRO A 667 -2.02 43.98 -28.56
N TYR A 668 -2.07 43.05 -27.61
CA TYR A 668 -1.49 43.22 -26.27
C TYR A 668 -0.03 42.76 -26.16
N TYR A 669 0.52 42.14 -27.22
CA TYR A 669 1.96 41.80 -27.31
C TYR A 669 2.81 42.90 -27.98
N GLN A 670 2.16 43.95 -28.51
CA GLN A 670 2.79 45.09 -29.18
C GLN A 670 2.99 46.24 -28.20
#